data_AF-A0A7C4LC27-F1
#
_entry.id   AF-A0A7C4LC27-F1
#
_cell.length_a   1.000
_cell.length_b   1.000
_cell.length_c   1.000
_cell.angle_alpha   90.00
_cell.angle_beta   90.00
_cell.angle_gamma   90.00
#
_symmetry.space_group_name_H-M   'P 1'
#
loop_
_entity.id
_entity.type
_entity.pdbx_description
1 polymer ?
#
loop_
_entity_poly.entity_id
_entity_poly.type
_entity_poly.pdbx_seq_one_letter_code
_entity_poly.pdbx_strand_id
1 'polypeptide(L)'
;MEGVVRSVGTHAAGVVIADKPLIEYLPLHRPTSGSDETPIKTVTQFEMGILEKLGMLKVDFLGLITLTIMQRACDMIAARHGKRFDLGNIPLDDPATFELLGRGQVAGVFQVEGTGMKRYLTQMKPKNLDNIIAMISLYRPGPLEFIPSYIKRMHGEEPVDYRHPWLEPIFRETFGIPVYQEQIMRAAVDLAGYSMSESDELRKAISKKQKEALLKHQAKFIAGATARGMPPASAEAIFQEWEEFARYGFNKSHAAVYGVISVQTAYLKAHYPVEYMTAVLSAYKHATENVALYIEDCRAMGIAVLPPDVNHSGLDFTIEDAAEDRGTGSGGAGRGQTAARPRAAIRFGLAAVKNVGEGAVQVILDARGQGGPFTSLDDFCQRVDLRHVGKRALECLIKVGALDRFGGRAVLLEGLDQMINASASHFRAQEAGQLTLFGAAGGFAGVQLPKVKAEIPRREQLKWEKELIGLYVSDHPLQPVMDQLSQHITHYSGQLSEDDHGKSVVMAGVVTSLRTHLTKKGDTMGFVTVEDLQGSLDLVIFPRTWREVNTWLAVEQIVLIYGKVDAKGAGSAKILVDVLKQDFKLASAQPAGQPARPAAVQSIMWSDDELPPPPVDDAAPLPPGYVPPPPDDDGPPPDEPAAPAAPAANGAPAAIKRNGNGHGNGWPSAGGAGLPGEKRPAREAPAAPPRRLVVTLRASGDKDRDNRLVRRVHGLLTSFHGADRFEFVVHEANGTRHQLRFPNSSTRWCDELAEQLAGLVGPEALKVEALA
;
A
#
# COMPACT_ATOMS: atom_id res chain seq x y z
N MET A 1 -1.00 16.52 30.16
CA MET A 1 -1.66 15.27 30.57
C MET A 1 -1.02 14.09 29.85
N GLU A 2 0.30 14.03 29.80
CA GLU A 2 1.00 12.83 29.35
C GLU A 2 0.91 11.78 30.47
N GLY A 3 0.75 10.50 30.12
CA GLY A 3 0.56 9.42 31.10
C GLY A 3 -0.84 9.27 31.70
N VAL A 4 -1.86 10.00 31.22
CA VAL A 4 -3.26 9.87 31.70
C VAL A 4 -4.06 8.95 30.78
N VAL A 5 -4.75 7.96 31.34
CA VAL A 5 -5.63 7.04 30.61
C VAL A 5 -6.87 7.79 30.10
N ARG A 6 -7.16 7.68 28.79
CA ARG A 6 -8.25 8.41 28.12
C ARG A 6 -9.56 7.63 28.03
N SER A 7 -9.49 6.32 27.87
CA SER A 7 -10.64 5.43 27.63
C SER A 7 -10.23 3.98 27.83
N VAL A 8 -11.20 3.10 28.14
CA VAL A 8 -10.98 1.65 28.21
C VAL A 8 -11.33 1.01 26.87
N GLY A 9 -10.41 0.22 26.32
CA GLY A 9 -10.61 -0.60 25.13
C GLY A 9 -10.14 -2.03 25.37
N THR A 10 -10.83 -3.00 24.79
CA THR A 10 -10.52 -4.43 24.92
C THR A 10 -9.22 -4.77 24.17
N HIS A 11 -8.35 -5.61 24.75
CA HIS A 11 -7.17 -6.12 24.05
C HIS A 11 -7.61 -7.01 22.87
N ALA A 12 -7.11 -6.73 21.66
CA ALA A 12 -7.61 -7.32 20.42
C ALA A 12 -7.49 -8.86 20.31
N ALA A 13 -6.63 -9.48 21.13
CA ALA A 13 -6.40 -10.94 21.13
C ALA A 13 -6.45 -11.59 22.53
N GLY A 14 -6.49 -10.81 23.60
CA GLY A 14 -6.05 -11.29 24.93
C GLY A 14 -7.16 -11.95 25.72
N VAL A 15 -7.08 -13.27 25.92
CA VAL A 15 -8.03 -14.05 26.71
C VAL A 15 -7.34 -14.58 27.98
N VAL A 16 -8.00 -14.40 29.13
CA VAL A 16 -7.54 -14.93 30.42
C VAL A 16 -8.34 -16.18 30.76
N ILE A 17 -7.65 -17.25 31.14
CA ILE A 17 -8.22 -18.53 31.56
C ILE A 17 -7.85 -18.74 33.03
N ALA A 18 -8.79 -19.24 33.83
CA ALA A 18 -8.63 -19.50 35.24
C ALA A 18 -9.27 -20.84 35.63
N ASP A 19 -8.80 -21.43 36.73
CA ASP A 19 -9.33 -22.66 37.33
C ASP A 19 -10.64 -22.44 38.10
N LYS A 20 -10.90 -21.19 38.50
CA LYS A 20 -12.07 -20.72 39.28
C LYS A 20 -12.75 -19.54 38.59
N PRO A 21 -13.98 -19.16 39.02
CA PRO A 21 -14.62 -17.93 38.58
C PRO A 21 -13.69 -16.72 38.67
N LEU A 22 -13.48 -16.02 37.54
CA LEU A 22 -12.52 -14.91 37.43
C LEU A 22 -12.69 -13.81 38.49
N ILE A 23 -13.92 -13.62 38.99
CA ILE A 23 -14.26 -12.66 40.05
C ILE A 23 -13.62 -12.96 41.42
N GLU A 24 -13.12 -14.19 41.65
CA GLU A 24 -12.32 -14.53 42.84
C GLU A 24 -10.89 -13.97 42.76
N TYR A 25 -10.38 -13.75 41.54
CA TYR A 25 -9.00 -13.30 41.29
C TYR A 25 -8.91 -11.84 40.85
N LEU A 26 -9.87 -11.35 40.07
CA LEU A 26 -9.80 -10.04 39.41
C LEU A 26 -11.17 -9.40 39.15
N PRO A 27 -11.26 -8.06 39.15
CA PRO A 27 -12.48 -7.35 38.80
C PRO A 27 -12.73 -7.37 37.29
N LEU A 28 -14.00 -7.54 36.91
CA LEU A 28 -14.47 -7.56 35.52
C LEU A 28 -15.30 -6.32 35.18
N HIS A 29 -15.40 -5.99 33.90
CA HIS A 29 -16.36 -5.05 33.33
C HIS A 29 -16.97 -5.58 32.02
N ARG A 30 -18.04 -4.96 31.54
CA ARG A 30 -18.60 -5.25 30.20
C ARG A 30 -17.84 -4.51 29.11
N PRO A 31 -17.66 -5.07 27.90
CA PRO A 31 -17.10 -4.36 26.75
C PRO A 31 -17.75 -2.99 26.54
N THR A 32 -16.95 -1.98 26.21
CA THR A 32 -17.40 -0.60 25.96
C THR A 32 -17.96 -0.39 24.56
N SER A 33 -17.77 -1.35 23.65
CA SER A 33 -18.31 -1.40 22.29
C SER A 33 -18.38 -2.86 21.79
N GLY A 34 -19.23 -3.14 20.81
CA GLY A 34 -19.28 -4.45 20.12
C GLY A 34 -19.81 -5.63 20.94
N SER A 35 -20.60 -5.40 22.00
CA SER A 35 -21.07 -6.44 22.94
C SER A 35 -21.92 -7.56 22.34
N ASP A 36 -22.46 -7.34 21.15
CA ASP A 36 -23.41 -8.24 20.49
C ASP A 36 -22.71 -9.09 19.42
N GLU A 37 -21.58 -8.60 18.88
CA GLU A 37 -20.72 -9.28 17.90
C GLU A 37 -19.62 -10.11 18.59
N THR A 38 -19.26 -9.80 19.84
CA THR A 38 -18.26 -10.55 20.59
C THR A 38 -18.88 -11.69 21.41
N PRO A 39 -18.37 -12.94 21.29
CA PRO A 39 -18.82 -14.04 22.14
C PRO A 39 -18.39 -13.86 23.61
N ILE A 40 -17.30 -13.10 23.85
CA ILE A 40 -16.77 -12.80 25.19
C ILE A 40 -17.36 -11.48 25.69
N LYS A 41 -18.40 -11.56 26.53
CA LYS A 41 -19.15 -10.41 27.05
C LYS A 41 -18.58 -9.78 28.34
N THR A 42 -17.35 -10.15 28.70
CA THR A 42 -16.65 -9.71 29.92
C THR A 42 -15.17 -9.43 29.65
N VAL A 43 -14.64 -8.37 30.24
CA VAL A 43 -13.25 -7.94 30.11
C VAL A 43 -12.68 -7.71 31.51
N THR A 44 -11.42 -8.06 31.75
CA THR A 44 -10.74 -7.75 33.02
C THR A 44 -10.41 -6.26 33.12
N GLN A 45 -10.58 -5.66 34.29
CA GLN A 45 -10.19 -4.26 34.52
C GLN A 45 -8.67 -4.10 34.72
N PHE A 46 -7.93 -5.20 34.90
CA PHE A 46 -6.48 -5.18 35.06
C PHE A 46 -5.75 -5.27 33.71
N GLU A 47 -4.73 -4.43 33.56
CA GLU A 47 -3.81 -4.46 32.41
C GLU A 47 -2.84 -5.65 32.45
N MET A 48 -2.24 -5.96 31.29
CA MET A 48 -1.40 -7.13 31.07
C MET A 48 -0.31 -7.34 32.14
N GLY A 49 0.42 -6.28 32.51
CA GLY A 49 1.50 -6.37 33.51
C GLY A 49 1.06 -6.65 34.95
N ILE A 50 -0.24 -6.52 35.26
CA ILE A 50 -0.81 -6.95 36.54
C ILE A 50 -1.21 -8.42 36.46
N LEU A 51 -1.85 -8.83 35.35
CA LEU A 51 -2.27 -10.23 35.12
C LEU A 51 -1.08 -11.19 35.15
N GLU A 52 0.04 -10.82 34.53
CA GLU A 52 1.29 -11.60 34.56
C GLU A 52 1.85 -11.74 35.99
N LYS A 53 1.81 -10.68 36.80
CA LYS A 53 2.26 -10.71 38.20
C LYS A 53 1.35 -11.52 39.11
N LEU A 54 0.06 -11.61 38.78
CA LEU A 54 -0.90 -12.49 39.45
C LEU A 54 -0.76 -13.96 39.02
N GLY A 55 0.09 -14.28 38.03
CA GLY A 55 0.27 -15.64 37.52
C GLY A 55 -0.91 -16.15 36.69
N MET A 56 -1.76 -15.25 36.17
CA MET A 56 -2.94 -15.63 35.38
C MET A 56 -2.52 -16.24 34.04
N LEU A 57 -3.15 -17.35 33.65
CA LEU A 57 -2.95 -17.94 32.33
C LEU A 57 -3.57 -17.03 31.26
N LYS A 58 -2.71 -16.44 30.41
CA LYS A 58 -3.09 -15.64 29.25
C LYS A 58 -2.85 -16.45 27.97
N VAL A 59 -3.83 -16.44 27.07
CA VAL A 59 -3.71 -16.94 25.70
C VAL A 59 -4.10 -15.83 24.74
N ASP A 60 -3.28 -15.57 23.71
CA ASP A 60 -3.60 -14.61 22.67
C ASP A 60 -4.21 -15.32 21.44
N PHE A 61 -5.45 -14.97 21.11
CA PHE A 61 -6.16 -15.43 19.92
C PHE A 61 -6.18 -14.31 18.87
N LEU A 62 -5.24 -14.33 17.93
CA LEU A 62 -5.12 -13.30 16.89
C LEU A 62 -6.00 -13.66 15.68
N GLY A 63 -6.88 -12.74 15.28
CA GLY A 63 -7.57 -12.82 13.99
C GLY A 63 -6.62 -12.46 12.85
N LEU A 64 -6.13 -13.46 12.11
CA LEU A 64 -5.24 -13.26 10.96
C LEU A 64 -5.99 -13.47 9.64
N ILE A 65 -6.31 -12.37 8.95
CA ILE A 65 -7.08 -12.37 7.68
C ILE A 65 -6.47 -13.28 6.60
N THR A 66 -5.15 -13.43 6.59
CA THR A 66 -4.42 -14.34 5.70
C THR A 66 -4.91 -15.79 5.81
N LEU A 67 -5.23 -16.28 7.01
CA LEU A 67 -5.75 -17.65 7.17
C LEU A 67 -7.16 -17.78 6.59
N THR A 68 -7.99 -16.73 6.68
CA THR A 68 -9.30 -16.67 6.02
C THR A 68 -9.16 -16.66 4.49
N ILE A 69 -8.17 -15.93 3.95
CA ILE A 69 -7.85 -15.93 2.51
C ILE A 69 -7.43 -17.32 2.06
N MET A 70 -6.49 -17.96 2.78
CA MET A 70 -6.00 -19.30 2.45
C MET A 70 -7.13 -20.33 2.50
N GLN A 71 -7.97 -20.33 3.55
CA GLN A 71 -9.11 -21.24 3.65
C GLN A 71 -10.07 -21.06 2.46
N ARG A 72 -10.48 -19.82 2.15
CA ARG A 72 -11.37 -19.52 1.01
C ARG A 72 -10.75 -19.95 -0.33
N ALA A 73 -9.46 -19.75 -0.52
CA ALA A 73 -8.74 -20.21 -1.70
C ALA A 73 -8.75 -21.75 -1.79
N CYS A 74 -8.39 -22.45 -0.71
CA CYS A 74 -8.41 -23.91 -0.64
C CYS A 74 -9.80 -24.50 -0.90
N ASP A 75 -10.87 -23.88 -0.38
CA ASP A 75 -12.26 -24.31 -0.60
C ASP A 75 -12.65 -24.19 -2.08
N MET A 76 -12.30 -23.06 -2.72
CA MET A 76 -12.52 -22.87 -4.16
C MET A 76 -11.67 -23.83 -5.00
N ILE A 77 -10.43 -24.11 -4.61
CA ILE A 77 -9.55 -25.06 -5.31
C ILE A 77 -10.11 -26.49 -5.20
N ALA A 78 -10.60 -26.88 -4.03
CA ALA A 78 -11.23 -28.18 -3.80
C ALA A 78 -12.51 -28.34 -4.63
N ALA A 79 -13.34 -27.29 -4.74
CA ALA A 79 -14.55 -27.30 -5.55
C ALA A 79 -14.29 -27.36 -7.07
N ARG A 80 -13.23 -26.71 -7.56
CA ARG A 80 -12.95 -26.54 -9.00
C ARG A 80 -11.99 -27.57 -9.58
N HIS A 81 -10.97 -27.96 -8.81
CA HIS A 81 -9.87 -28.83 -9.25
C HIS A 81 -9.85 -30.19 -8.53
N GLY A 82 -10.73 -30.41 -7.54
CA GLY A 82 -10.77 -31.62 -6.72
C GLY A 82 -9.59 -31.80 -5.76
N LYS A 83 -8.65 -30.84 -5.72
CA LYS A 83 -7.45 -30.87 -4.87
C LYS A 83 -7.74 -30.22 -3.52
N ARG A 84 -7.43 -30.92 -2.43
CA ARG A 84 -7.65 -30.44 -1.06
C ARG A 84 -6.35 -29.96 -0.45
N PHE A 85 -6.25 -28.65 -0.23
CA PHE A 85 -5.11 -28.02 0.43
C PHE A 85 -5.47 -27.55 1.84
N ASP A 86 -4.50 -27.66 2.75
CA ASP A 86 -4.56 -27.17 4.13
C ASP A 86 -3.17 -26.67 4.58
N LEU A 87 -3.08 -26.05 5.76
CA LEU A 87 -1.84 -25.49 6.29
C LEU A 87 -0.71 -26.51 6.50
N GLY A 88 -1.02 -27.81 6.58
CA GLY A 88 -0.06 -28.89 6.75
C GLY A 88 0.42 -29.53 5.44
N ASN A 89 -0.26 -29.30 4.31
CA ASN A 89 0.01 -30.01 3.06
C ASN A 89 0.38 -29.11 1.85
N ILE A 90 0.25 -27.78 1.95
CA ILE A 90 0.71 -26.86 0.90
C ILE A 90 2.25 -26.92 0.79
N PRO A 91 2.82 -27.18 -0.41
CA PRO A 91 4.27 -27.30 -0.63
C PRO A 91 5.08 -26.06 -0.21
N LEU A 92 6.33 -26.28 0.17
CA LEU A 92 7.26 -25.25 0.68
C LEU A 92 8.59 -25.16 -0.12
N ASP A 93 8.77 -26.06 -1.09
CA ASP A 93 9.98 -26.31 -1.86
C ASP A 93 9.75 -26.18 -3.38
N ASP A 94 8.56 -25.73 -3.79
CA ASP A 94 8.17 -25.56 -5.19
C ASP A 94 8.95 -24.43 -5.91
N PRO A 95 9.69 -24.72 -7.00
CA PRO A 95 10.49 -23.70 -7.70
C PRO A 95 9.67 -22.54 -8.29
N ALA A 96 8.46 -22.80 -8.80
CA ALA A 96 7.63 -21.77 -9.44
C ALA A 96 7.15 -20.70 -8.43
N THR A 97 6.91 -21.12 -7.18
CA THR A 97 6.62 -20.23 -6.04
C THR A 97 7.77 -19.26 -5.79
N PHE A 98 9.01 -19.76 -5.77
CA PHE A 98 10.20 -18.92 -5.58
C PHE A 98 10.49 -18.03 -6.79
N GLU A 99 10.21 -18.50 -8.00
CA GLU A 99 10.30 -17.66 -9.21
C GLU A 99 9.29 -16.50 -9.17
N LEU A 100 8.04 -16.73 -8.78
CA LEU A 100 7.02 -15.69 -8.61
C LEU A 100 7.48 -14.60 -7.62
N LEU A 101 8.06 -15.01 -6.48
CA LEU A 101 8.66 -14.11 -5.50
C LEU A 101 9.85 -13.32 -6.09
N GLY A 102 10.73 -14.00 -6.83
CA GLY A 102 11.86 -13.40 -7.54
C GLY A 102 11.47 -12.44 -8.67
N ARG A 103 10.31 -12.62 -9.31
CA ARG A 103 9.72 -11.65 -10.26
C ARG A 103 9.04 -10.46 -9.56
N GLY A 104 8.97 -10.45 -8.23
CA GLY A 104 8.33 -9.38 -7.46
C GLY A 104 6.80 -9.34 -7.61
N GLN A 105 6.17 -10.45 -8.00
CA GLN A 105 4.71 -10.58 -8.16
C GLN A 105 4.01 -10.79 -6.80
N VAL A 106 4.40 -9.99 -5.80
CA VAL A 106 4.14 -10.21 -4.36
C VAL A 106 2.87 -9.56 -3.81
N ALA A 107 2.03 -8.90 -4.64
CA ALA A 107 0.77 -8.34 -4.16
C ALA A 107 -0.16 -9.44 -3.64
N GLY A 108 -0.76 -9.26 -2.47
CA GLY A 108 -1.55 -10.27 -1.77
C GLY A 108 -0.74 -11.43 -1.19
N VAL A 109 0.60 -11.38 -1.17
CA VAL A 109 1.46 -12.42 -0.58
C VAL A 109 1.94 -12.00 0.81
N PHE A 110 1.68 -12.83 1.81
CA PHE A 110 1.80 -12.46 3.22
C PHE A 110 3.20 -11.97 3.61
N GLN A 111 3.27 -10.93 4.45
CA GLN A 111 4.47 -10.22 4.91
C GLN A 111 5.32 -9.52 3.84
N VAL A 112 5.18 -9.84 2.55
CA VAL A 112 6.16 -9.44 1.52
C VAL A 112 5.70 -8.39 0.51
N GLU A 113 4.47 -7.89 0.64
CA GLU A 113 3.83 -6.95 -0.31
C GLU A 113 4.50 -5.56 -0.41
N GLY A 114 5.25 -5.15 0.62
CA GLY A 114 5.80 -3.79 0.72
C GLY A 114 6.77 -3.44 -0.41
N THR A 115 6.73 -2.21 -0.93
CA THR A 115 7.50 -1.80 -2.12
C THR A 115 9.02 -2.03 -2.01
N GLY A 116 9.63 -1.73 -0.87
CA GLY A 116 11.06 -2.01 -0.63
C GLY A 116 11.36 -3.49 -0.39
N MET A 117 10.38 -4.27 0.08
CA MET A 117 10.48 -5.72 0.28
C MET A 117 10.44 -6.43 -1.08
N LYS A 118 9.46 -6.09 -1.93
CA LYS A 118 9.38 -6.47 -3.35
C LYS A 118 10.72 -6.24 -4.05
N ARG A 119 11.29 -5.03 -3.95
CA ARG A 119 12.60 -4.69 -4.54
C ARG A 119 13.71 -5.64 -4.09
N TYR A 120 13.81 -5.92 -2.80
CA TYR A 120 14.87 -6.82 -2.29
C TYR A 120 14.63 -8.28 -2.65
N LEU A 121 13.37 -8.76 -2.75
CA LEU A 121 13.08 -10.10 -3.26
C LEU A 121 13.45 -10.25 -4.74
N THR A 122 13.22 -9.22 -5.56
CA THR A 122 13.64 -9.21 -6.98
C THR A 122 15.16 -9.21 -7.15
N GLN A 123 15.91 -8.55 -6.25
CA GLN A 123 17.37 -8.61 -6.21
C GLN A 123 17.90 -9.94 -5.66
N MET A 124 17.25 -10.46 -4.62
CA MET A 124 17.63 -11.72 -3.96
C MET A 124 17.41 -12.92 -4.86
N LYS A 125 16.32 -12.96 -5.66
CA LYS A 125 15.86 -14.13 -6.41
C LYS A 125 15.88 -15.38 -5.50
N PRO A 126 15.03 -15.40 -4.45
CA PRO A 126 15.03 -16.47 -3.45
C PRO A 126 14.89 -17.84 -4.12
N LYS A 127 15.50 -18.87 -3.53
CA LYS A 127 15.48 -20.25 -4.06
C LYS A 127 14.87 -21.27 -3.09
N ASN A 128 14.67 -20.88 -1.83
CA ASN A 128 14.15 -21.74 -0.77
C ASN A 128 13.48 -20.92 0.35
N LEU A 129 12.83 -21.62 1.27
CA LEU A 129 12.16 -21.04 2.43
C LEU A 129 13.12 -20.24 3.33
N ASP A 130 14.36 -20.70 3.54
CA ASP A 130 15.34 -20.02 4.40
C ASP A 130 15.66 -18.59 3.91
N ASN A 131 15.70 -18.35 2.60
CA ASN A 131 15.86 -17.01 2.04
C ASN A 131 14.70 -16.08 2.44
N ILE A 132 13.47 -16.59 2.48
CA ILE A 132 12.28 -15.82 2.88
C ILE A 132 12.30 -15.54 4.39
N ILE A 133 12.67 -16.53 5.20
CA ILE A 133 12.85 -16.38 6.67
C ILE A 133 13.92 -15.31 6.97
N ALA A 134 15.05 -15.35 6.25
CA ALA A 134 16.12 -14.37 6.39
C ALA A 134 15.65 -12.97 5.97
N MET A 135 14.95 -12.84 4.83
CA MET A 135 14.43 -11.57 4.34
C MET A 135 13.42 -10.93 5.32
N ILE A 136 12.45 -11.70 5.82
CA ILE A 136 11.50 -11.24 6.86
C ILE A 136 12.24 -10.76 8.12
N SER A 137 13.34 -11.43 8.49
CA SER A 137 14.14 -11.07 9.66
C SER A 137 14.99 -9.81 9.43
N LEU A 138 15.58 -9.65 8.24
CA LEU A 138 16.49 -8.55 7.91
C LEU A 138 15.77 -7.25 7.51
N TYR A 139 14.57 -7.32 6.93
CA TYR A 139 13.84 -6.15 6.41
C TYR A 139 13.18 -5.32 7.52
N ARG A 140 14.01 -4.70 8.37
CA ARG A 140 13.57 -3.80 9.45
C ARG A 140 14.64 -2.74 9.77
N PRO A 141 14.29 -1.60 10.39
CA PRO A 141 15.25 -0.54 10.74
C PRO A 141 16.40 -1.08 11.60
N GLY A 142 17.64 -0.82 11.17
CA GLY A 142 18.84 -1.52 11.65
C GLY A 142 19.34 -2.50 10.59
N PRO A 143 18.99 -3.80 10.64
CA PRO A 143 19.60 -4.84 9.81
C PRO A 143 19.32 -4.75 8.31
N LEU A 144 18.50 -3.80 7.86
CA LEU A 144 18.29 -3.48 6.44
C LEU A 144 19.61 -3.16 5.70
N GLU A 145 20.64 -2.68 6.42
CA GLU A 145 21.98 -2.44 5.87
C GLU A 145 22.75 -3.72 5.50
N PHE A 146 22.40 -4.87 6.08
CA PHE A 146 23.04 -6.17 5.77
C PHE A 146 22.44 -6.86 4.54
N ILE A 147 21.25 -6.47 4.09
CA ILE A 147 20.56 -7.11 2.96
C ILE A 147 21.42 -7.10 1.67
N PRO A 148 22.08 -5.99 1.27
CA PRO A 148 22.94 -5.99 0.08
C PRO A 148 24.08 -7.01 0.14
N SER A 149 24.80 -7.12 1.25
CA SER A 149 25.86 -8.13 1.39
C SER A 149 25.32 -9.56 1.53
N TYR A 150 24.16 -9.76 2.17
CA TYR A 150 23.48 -11.06 2.15
C TYR A 150 23.20 -11.51 0.72
N ILE A 151 22.66 -10.62 -0.12
CA ILE A 151 22.34 -10.91 -1.53
C ILE A 151 23.62 -11.16 -2.34
N LYS A 152 24.66 -10.34 -2.20
CA LYS A 152 25.94 -10.55 -2.90
C LYS A 152 26.57 -11.89 -2.56
N ARG A 153 26.65 -12.25 -1.28
CA ARG A 153 27.19 -13.54 -0.83
C ARG A 153 26.35 -14.71 -1.31
N MET A 154 25.03 -14.57 -1.34
CA MET A 154 24.10 -15.57 -1.88
C MET A 154 24.33 -15.83 -3.39
N HIS A 155 24.71 -14.80 -4.16
CA HIS A 155 25.04 -14.92 -5.58
C HIS A 155 26.53 -15.23 -5.86
N GLY A 156 27.38 -15.28 -4.83
CA GLY A 156 28.84 -15.49 -4.98
C GLY A 156 29.63 -14.25 -5.43
N GLU A 157 29.02 -13.06 -5.38
CA GLU A 157 29.64 -11.77 -5.73
C GLU A 157 30.50 -11.17 -4.60
N GLU A 158 30.34 -11.67 -3.37
CA GLU A 158 31.12 -11.30 -2.18
C GLU A 158 31.53 -12.59 -1.45
N PRO A 159 32.82 -12.78 -1.08
CA PRO A 159 33.25 -13.98 -0.37
C PRO A 159 32.64 -14.05 1.02
N VAL A 160 32.30 -15.27 1.46
CA VAL A 160 31.83 -15.52 2.83
C VAL A 160 33.06 -15.78 3.72
N ASP A 161 33.39 -14.81 4.57
CA ASP A 161 34.40 -14.98 5.62
C ASP A 161 33.76 -15.33 6.98
N TYR A 162 34.48 -16.12 7.78
CA TYR A 162 34.09 -16.52 9.13
C TYR A 162 35.26 -16.28 10.09
N ARG A 163 35.02 -15.55 11.19
CA ARG A 163 36.03 -15.27 12.23
C ARG A 163 36.69 -16.53 12.83
N HIS A 164 36.02 -17.68 12.74
CA HIS A 164 36.57 -18.99 13.07
C HIS A 164 35.84 -20.07 12.27
N PRO A 165 36.52 -21.14 11.81
CA PRO A 165 35.87 -22.24 11.06
C PRO A 165 34.68 -22.89 11.79
N TRP A 166 34.67 -22.86 13.13
CA TRP A 166 33.55 -23.39 13.93
C TRP A 166 32.24 -22.60 13.82
N LEU A 167 32.27 -21.39 13.25
CA LEU A 167 31.07 -20.61 12.98
C LEU A 167 30.38 -21.06 11.69
N GLU A 168 31.10 -21.62 10.72
CA GLU A 168 30.54 -22.02 9.42
C GLU A 168 29.30 -22.92 9.54
N PRO A 169 29.27 -24.00 10.36
CA PRO A 169 28.08 -24.85 10.47
C PRO A 169 26.82 -24.12 10.97
N ILE A 170 26.99 -23.01 11.69
CA ILE A 170 25.92 -22.24 12.36
C ILE A 170 25.45 -21.07 11.48
N PHE A 171 26.38 -20.42 10.76
CA PHE A 171 26.13 -19.20 9.98
C PHE A 171 26.12 -19.42 8.45
N ARG A 172 26.35 -20.65 7.96
CA ARG A 172 26.25 -20.99 6.52
C ARG A 172 24.91 -20.63 5.88
N GLU A 173 23.81 -20.85 6.59
CA GLU A 173 22.43 -20.54 6.12
C GLU A 173 22.16 -19.03 5.96
N THR A 174 23.02 -18.19 6.54
CA THR A 174 22.94 -16.74 6.47
C THR A 174 24.22 -16.11 5.92
N PHE A 175 25.04 -16.89 5.21
CA PHE A 175 26.25 -16.43 4.54
C PHE A 175 27.22 -15.66 5.47
N GLY A 176 27.43 -16.20 6.68
CA GLY A 176 28.30 -15.60 7.71
C GLY A 176 27.69 -14.40 8.44
N ILE A 177 26.50 -13.92 8.05
CA ILE A 177 25.84 -12.78 8.70
C ILE A 177 25.01 -13.31 9.88
N PRO A 178 25.19 -12.81 11.11
CA PRO A 178 24.35 -13.21 12.24
C PRO A 178 22.97 -12.54 12.16
N VAL A 179 21.94 -13.34 11.90
CA VAL A 179 20.54 -12.88 11.75
C VAL A 179 19.68 -13.30 12.93
N TYR A 180 19.91 -14.50 13.47
CA TYR A 180 19.00 -15.15 14.42
C TYR A 180 19.54 -15.18 15.85
N GLN A 181 18.65 -15.03 16.83
CA GLN A 181 18.95 -15.22 18.25
C GLN A 181 19.43 -16.65 18.53
N GLU A 182 18.81 -17.61 17.84
CA GLU A 182 19.12 -19.04 17.91
C GLU A 182 20.52 -19.37 17.40
N GLN A 183 21.07 -18.60 16.44
CA GLN A 183 22.46 -18.76 15.99
C GLN A 183 23.45 -18.37 17.10
N ILE A 184 23.20 -17.26 17.81
CA ILE A 184 24.04 -16.82 18.93
C ILE A 184 23.93 -17.81 20.10
N MET A 185 22.72 -18.28 20.41
CA MET A 185 22.52 -19.33 21.42
C MET A 185 23.29 -20.60 21.06
N ARG A 186 23.16 -21.08 19.82
CA ARG A 186 23.86 -22.27 19.32
C ARG A 186 25.38 -22.10 19.37
N ALA A 187 25.88 -20.94 18.97
CA ALA A 187 27.32 -20.65 19.01
C ALA A 187 27.87 -20.59 20.44
N ALA A 188 27.13 -20.08 21.42
CA ALA A 188 27.55 -20.14 22.82
C ALA A 188 27.68 -21.59 23.35
N VAL A 189 26.77 -22.48 22.94
CA VAL A 189 26.81 -23.92 23.29
C VAL A 189 27.96 -24.64 22.59
N ASP A 190 28.09 -24.46 21.28
CA ASP A 190 29.06 -25.19 20.45
C ASP A 190 30.50 -24.68 20.62
N LEU A 191 30.72 -23.36 20.69
CA LEU A 191 32.06 -22.79 20.83
C LEU A 191 32.54 -22.77 22.28
N ALA A 192 31.68 -22.46 23.25
CA ALA A 192 32.08 -22.22 24.65
C ALA A 192 31.47 -23.16 25.70
N GLY A 193 30.65 -24.14 25.29
CA GLY A 193 30.13 -25.17 26.19
C GLY A 193 29.06 -24.71 27.17
N TYR A 194 28.29 -23.68 26.81
CA TYR A 194 27.10 -23.28 27.56
C TYR A 194 26.06 -24.40 27.58
N SER A 195 25.23 -24.43 28.62
CA SER A 195 23.96 -25.16 28.56
C SER A 195 22.93 -24.38 27.72
N MET A 196 21.85 -25.05 27.30
CA MET A 196 20.75 -24.38 26.58
C MET A 196 20.10 -23.26 27.41
N SER A 197 19.97 -23.42 28.74
CA SER A 197 19.39 -22.37 29.60
C SER A 197 20.31 -21.16 29.73
N GLU A 198 21.62 -21.40 29.87
CA GLU A 198 22.63 -20.32 29.94
C GLU A 198 22.75 -19.56 28.61
N SER A 199 22.51 -20.23 27.48
CA SER A 199 22.46 -19.59 26.16
C SER A 199 21.26 -18.65 26.02
N ASP A 200 20.12 -18.99 26.62
CA ASP A 200 18.94 -18.12 26.67
C ASP A 200 19.12 -16.95 27.64
N GLU A 201 19.84 -17.15 28.75
CA GLU A 201 20.27 -16.06 29.64
C GLU A 201 21.17 -15.06 28.91
N LEU A 202 22.16 -15.53 28.13
CA LEU A 202 22.97 -14.69 27.26
C LEU A 202 22.09 -13.90 26.27
N ARG A 203 21.20 -14.57 25.54
CA ARG A 203 20.25 -13.91 24.62
C ARG A 203 19.47 -12.80 25.33
N LYS A 204 18.88 -13.09 26.49
CA LYS A 204 18.14 -12.11 27.31
C LYS A 204 19.02 -10.95 27.76
N ALA A 205 20.26 -11.20 28.17
CA ALA A 205 21.21 -10.19 28.61
C ALA A 205 21.53 -9.20 27.47
N ILE A 206 21.76 -9.68 26.24
CA ILE A 206 22.04 -8.79 25.10
C ILE A 206 20.78 -8.06 24.64
N SER A 207 19.64 -8.74 24.47
CA SER A 207 18.38 -8.10 24.08
C SER A 207 17.93 -7.01 25.06
N LYS A 208 18.18 -7.17 26.37
CA LYS A 208 17.87 -6.18 27.41
C LYS A 208 19.01 -5.20 27.71
N LYS A 209 20.15 -5.28 27.00
CA LYS A 209 21.34 -4.43 27.19
C LYS A 209 21.85 -4.41 28.65
N GLN A 210 21.82 -5.56 29.31
CA GLN A 210 22.20 -5.70 30.72
C GLN A 210 23.72 -5.75 30.87
N LYS A 211 24.38 -4.58 30.91
CA LYS A 211 25.86 -4.44 30.96
C LYS A 211 26.55 -5.39 31.93
N GLU A 212 26.06 -5.50 33.17
CA GLU A 212 26.67 -6.38 34.19
C GLU A 212 26.54 -7.88 33.86
N ALA A 213 25.44 -8.30 33.23
CA ALA A 213 25.25 -9.67 32.78
C ALA A 213 26.09 -9.96 31.54
N LEU A 214 26.21 -9.00 30.63
CA LEU A 214 27.05 -9.11 29.43
C LEU A 214 28.52 -9.34 29.77
N LEU A 215 29.10 -8.56 30.69
CA LEU A 215 30.49 -8.75 31.14
C LEU A 215 30.72 -10.14 31.76
N LYS A 216 29.75 -10.66 32.52
CA LYS A 216 29.81 -12.02 33.09
C LYS A 216 29.80 -13.09 31.98
N HIS A 217 28.92 -12.94 30.98
CA HIS A 217 28.89 -13.87 29.86
C HIS A 217 30.10 -13.73 28.94
N GLN A 218 30.67 -12.53 28.76
CA GLN A 218 31.89 -12.33 27.97
C GLN A 218 33.05 -13.13 28.55
N ALA A 219 33.32 -12.95 29.85
CA ALA A 219 34.37 -13.69 30.54
C ALA A 219 34.14 -15.21 30.48
N LYS A 220 32.90 -15.66 30.66
CA LYS A 220 32.55 -17.09 30.58
C LYS A 220 32.72 -17.65 29.16
N PHE A 221 32.32 -16.91 28.13
CA PHE A 221 32.44 -17.31 26.73
C PHE A 221 33.91 -17.46 26.32
N ILE A 222 34.75 -16.46 26.62
CA ILE A 222 36.18 -16.50 26.30
C ILE A 222 36.86 -17.67 27.01
N ALA A 223 36.58 -17.87 28.30
CA ALA A 223 37.13 -19.00 29.06
C ALA A 223 36.71 -20.36 28.47
N GLY A 224 35.42 -20.53 28.15
CA GLY A 224 34.89 -21.76 27.57
C GLY A 224 35.43 -22.06 26.17
N ALA A 225 35.54 -21.05 25.31
CA ALA A 225 36.09 -21.18 23.96
C ALA A 225 37.60 -21.47 23.99
N THR A 226 38.36 -20.79 24.86
CA THR A 226 39.80 -21.04 25.04
C THR A 226 40.04 -22.45 25.57
N ALA A 227 39.24 -22.93 26.53
CA ALA A 227 39.34 -24.29 27.06
C ALA A 227 39.03 -25.38 26.03
N ARG A 228 38.35 -25.05 24.92
CA ARG A 228 38.11 -25.94 23.77
C ARG A 228 39.18 -25.85 22.69
N GLY A 229 40.11 -24.88 22.76
CA GLY A 229 41.23 -24.71 21.83
C GLY A 229 41.09 -23.52 20.86
N MET A 230 40.12 -22.63 21.05
CA MET A 230 40.03 -21.38 20.28
C MET A 230 41.05 -20.34 20.79
N PRO A 231 41.73 -19.58 19.91
CA PRO A 231 42.56 -18.46 20.34
C PRO A 231 41.74 -17.40 21.11
N PRO A 232 42.23 -16.86 22.26
CA PRO A 232 41.49 -15.87 23.04
C PRO A 232 41.05 -14.65 22.24
N ALA A 233 41.92 -14.12 21.37
CA ALA A 233 41.62 -12.99 20.50
C ALA A 233 40.45 -13.27 19.51
N SER A 234 40.34 -14.50 19.01
CA SER A 234 39.21 -14.91 18.18
C SER A 234 37.91 -14.96 19.00
N ALA A 235 37.96 -15.51 20.21
CA ALA A 235 36.79 -15.56 21.10
C ALA A 235 36.32 -14.16 21.54
N GLU A 236 37.25 -13.24 21.80
CA GLU A 236 36.95 -11.83 22.09
C GLU A 236 36.29 -11.12 20.91
N ALA A 237 36.86 -11.22 19.70
CA ALA A 237 36.30 -10.62 18.50
C ALA A 237 34.88 -11.14 18.19
N ILE A 238 34.68 -12.47 18.30
CA ILE A 238 33.36 -13.10 18.10
C ILE A 238 32.32 -12.54 19.08
N PHE A 239 32.67 -12.40 20.37
CA PHE A 239 31.74 -11.90 21.37
C PHE A 239 31.42 -10.40 21.19
N GLN A 240 32.42 -9.59 20.77
CA GLN A 240 32.21 -8.17 20.46
C GLN A 240 31.21 -7.97 19.32
N GLU A 241 31.36 -8.73 18.22
CA GLU A 241 30.38 -8.71 17.12
C GLU A 241 28.97 -9.07 17.60
N TRP A 242 28.83 -10.06 18.49
CA TRP A 242 27.51 -10.43 19.03
C TRP A 242 26.84 -9.32 19.85
N GLU A 243 27.59 -8.46 20.56
CA GLU A 243 27.00 -7.31 21.28
C GLU A 243 26.43 -6.24 20.31
N GLU A 244 27.10 -6.03 19.19
CA GLU A 244 26.61 -5.14 18.13
C GLU A 244 25.39 -5.75 17.43
N PHE A 245 25.49 -7.01 17.00
CA PHE A 245 24.47 -7.68 16.20
C PHE A 245 23.22 -8.10 16.97
N ALA A 246 23.28 -8.49 18.24
CA ALA A 246 22.08 -8.93 18.97
C ALA A 246 21.13 -7.79 19.35
N ARG A 247 21.48 -6.53 19.04
CA ARG A 247 20.52 -5.41 18.91
C ARG A 247 19.51 -5.65 17.79
N TYR A 248 19.90 -6.45 16.80
CA TYR A 248 19.20 -6.75 15.56
C TYR A 248 18.96 -8.26 15.34
N GLY A 249 19.36 -9.13 16.27
CA GLY A 249 19.04 -10.55 16.24
C GLY A 249 17.53 -10.82 16.31
N PHE A 250 16.99 -11.56 15.35
CA PHE A 250 15.56 -11.92 15.28
C PHE A 250 15.29 -13.32 15.84
N ASN A 251 14.07 -13.60 16.28
CA ASN A 251 13.70 -14.95 16.70
C ASN A 251 13.34 -15.79 15.47
N LYS A 252 14.18 -16.80 15.15
CA LYS A 252 14.02 -17.66 13.98
C LYS A 252 12.72 -18.45 14.01
N SER A 253 12.27 -18.94 15.17
CA SER A 253 11.02 -19.70 15.22
C SER A 253 9.80 -18.87 14.79
N HIS A 254 9.69 -17.61 15.22
CA HIS A 254 8.66 -16.69 14.74
C HIS A 254 8.81 -16.38 13.24
N ALA A 255 10.02 -16.08 12.76
CA ALA A 255 10.25 -15.85 11.32
C ALA A 255 9.93 -17.08 10.46
N ALA A 256 10.22 -18.29 10.95
CA ALA A 256 9.96 -19.53 10.24
C ALA A 256 8.47 -19.78 10.04
N VAL A 257 7.66 -19.66 11.10
CA VAL A 257 6.20 -19.85 11.00
C VAL A 257 5.56 -18.82 10.05
N TYR A 258 6.00 -17.56 10.11
CA TYR A 258 5.48 -16.52 9.21
C TYR A 258 6.00 -16.69 7.77
N GLY A 259 7.25 -17.12 7.59
CA GLY A 259 7.84 -17.44 6.29
C GLY A 259 7.15 -18.63 5.61
N VAL A 260 6.74 -19.65 6.36
CA VAL A 260 5.90 -20.75 5.87
C VAL A 260 4.60 -20.20 5.29
N ILE A 261 3.86 -19.34 6.01
CA ILE A 261 2.63 -18.72 5.51
C ILE A 261 2.90 -17.86 4.26
N SER A 262 4.03 -17.13 4.21
CA SER A 262 4.45 -16.37 3.03
C SER A 262 4.71 -17.24 1.80
N VAL A 263 5.38 -18.39 1.96
CA VAL A 263 5.60 -19.35 0.86
C VAL A 263 4.31 -20.05 0.46
N GLN A 264 3.46 -20.45 1.42
CA GLN A 264 2.17 -21.08 1.13
C GLN A 264 1.21 -20.15 0.38
N THR A 265 1.16 -18.86 0.75
CA THR A 265 0.38 -17.85 0.02
C THR A 265 0.93 -17.59 -1.38
N ALA A 266 2.26 -17.55 -1.54
CA ALA A 266 2.90 -17.47 -2.85
C ALA A 266 2.62 -18.72 -3.72
N TYR A 267 2.60 -19.93 -3.14
CA TYR A 267 2.26 -21.17 -3.85
C TYR A 267 0.83 -21.16 -4.37
N LEU A 268 -0.14 -20.80 -3.51
CA LEU A 268 -1.54 -20.68 -3.92
C LEU A 268 -1.69 -19.64 -5.05
N LYS A 269 -0.96 -18.52 -4.98
CA LYS A 269 -0.93 -17.52 -6.06
C LYS A 269 -0.29 -18.04 -7.35
N ALA A 270 0.81 -18.79 -7.26
CA ALA A 270 1.54 -19.30 -8.43
C ALA A 270 0.73 -20.36 -9.20
N HIS A 271 0.06 -21.27 -8.50
CA HIS A 271 -0.59 -22.43 -9.11
C HIS A 271 -2.12 -22.28 -9.28
N TYR A 272 -2.77 -21.46 -8.46
CA TYR A 272 -4.23 -21.23 -8.48
C TYR A 272 -4.55 -19.73 -8.41
N PRO A 273 -4.01 -18.90 -9.33
CA PRO A 273 -4.08 -17.45 -9.24
C PRO A 273 -5.51 -16.91 -9.23
N VAL A 274 -6.45 -17.53 -9.97
CA VAL A 274 -7.84 -17.06 -10.03
C VAL A 274 -8.55 -17.27 -8.70
N GLU A 275 -8.40 -18.46 -8.10
CA GLU A 275 -8.96 -18.82 -6.80
C GLU A 275 -8.32 -18.00 -5.68
N TYR A 276 -6.99 -17.89 -5.67
CA TYR A 276 -6.27 -17.13 -4.65
C TYR A 276 -6.61 -15.64 -4.71
N MET A 277 -6.56 -15.01 -5.89
CA MET A 277 -6.89 -13.59 -6.01
C MET A 277 -8.36 -13.29 -5.75
N THR A 278 -9.29 -14.20 -6.08
CA THR A 278 -10.70 -14.06 -5.66
C THR A 278 -10.84 -14.05 -4.14
N ALA A 279 -10.09 -14.90 -3.43
CA ALA A 279 -10.08 -14.92 -1.97
C ALA A 279 -9.48 -13.65 -1.36
N VAL A 280 -8.36 -13.16 -1.92
CA VAL A 280 -7.72 -11.89 -1.53
C VAL A 280 -8.67 -10.71 -1.73
N LEU A 281 -9.25 -10.55 -2.93
CA LEU A 281 -10.20 -9.48 -3.25
C LEU A 281 -11.43 -9.50 -2.34
N SER A 282 -11.95 -10.69 -2.05
CA SER A 282 -13.10 -10.87 -1.15
C SER A 282 -12.78 -10.50 0.29
N ALA A 283 -11.58 -10.81 0.78
CA ALA A 283 -11.15 -10.45 2.13
C ALA A 283 -10.90 -8.94 2.29
N TYR A 284 -10.39 -8.28 1.25
CA TYR A 284 -10.11 -6.83 1.25
C TYR A 284 -11.22 -5.98 0.62
N LYS A 285 -12.42 -6.54 0.38
CA LYS A 285 -13.52 -5.90 -0.37
C LYS A 285 -13.92 -4.48 0.08
N HIS A 286 -13.73 -4.13 1.34
CA HIS A 286 -14.03 -2.80 1.89
C HIS A 286 -12.85 -1.82 1.87
N ALA A 287 -11.64 -2.29 1.54
CA ALA A 287 -10.44 -1.49 1.40
C ALA A 287 -10.22 -1.17 -0.09
N THR A 288 -10.91 -0.14 -0.58
CA THR A 288 -10.93 0.26 -2.00
C THR A 288 -9.53 0.41 -2.62
N GLU A 289 -8.54 0.89 -1.88
CA GLU A 289 -7.16 1.02 -2.34
C GLU A 289 -6.49 -0.34 -2.57
N ASN A 290 -6.68 -1.30 -1.66
CA ASN A 290 -6.21 -2.68 -1.83
C ASN A 290 -6.92 -3.38 -3.00
N VAL A 291 -8.24 -3.17 -3.15
CA VAL A 291 -9.02 -3.74 -4.26
C VAL A 291 -8.48 -3.25 -5.61
N ALA A 292 -8.17 -1.95 -5.75
CA ALA A 292 -7.54 -1.41 -6.96
C ALA A 292 -6.18 -2.08 -7.24
N LEU A 293 -5.28 -2.09 -6.25
CA LEU A 293 -3.96 -2.73 -6.35
C LEU A 293 -4.04 -4.21 -6.78
N TYR A 294 -4.93 -4.98 -6.18
CA TYR A 294 -5.06 -6.41 -6.48
C TYR A 294 -5.75 -6.67 -7.84
N ILE A 295 -6.60 -5.76 -8.33
CA ILE A 295 -7.17 -5.87 -9.68
C ILE A 295 -6.14 -5.49 -10.76
N GLU A 296 -5.28 -4.51 -10.51
CA GLU A 296 -4.11 -4.23 -11.37
C GLU A 296 -3.19 -5.45 -11.47
N ASP A 297 -2.87 -6.09 -10.34
CA ASP A 297 -2.05 -7.31 -10.30
C ASP A 297 -2.76 -8.50 -10.99
N CYS A 298 -4.09 -8.65 -10.84
CA CYS A 298 -4.88 -9.62 -11.62
C CYS A 298 -4.74 -9.38 -13.14
N ARG A 299 -4.90 -8.13 -13.59
CA ARG A 299 -4.76 -7.76 -15.01
C ARG A 299 -3.35 -8.05 -15.53
N ALA A 300 -2.32 -7.76 -14.74
CA ALA A 300 -0.92 -8.07 -15.07
C ALA A 300 -0.63 -9.58 -15.15
N MET A 301 -1.40 -10.41 -14.43
CA MET A 301 -1.38 -11.88 -14.55
C MET A 301 -2.31 -12.43 -15.65
N GLY A 302 -2.95 -11.57 -16.45
CA GLY A 302 -3.88 -11.97 -17.52
C GLY A 302 -5.28 -12.39 -17.03
N ILE A 303 -5.62 -12.13 -15.77
CA ILE A 303 -6.91 -12.46 -15.17
C ILE A 303 -7.89 -11.31 -15.41
N ALA A 304 -8.95 -11.56 -16.17
CA ALA A 304 -10.01 -10.59 -16.39
C ALA A 304 -10.81 -10.37 -15.10
N VAL A 305 -11.03 -9.10 -14.73
CA VAL A 305 -11.95 -8.71 -13.64
C VAL A 305 -13.14 -7.98 -14.25
N LEU A 306 -14.32 -8.58 -14.14
CA LEU A 306 -15.56 -8.14 -14.77
C LEU A 306 -16.34 -7.18 -13.84
N PRO A 307 -17.04 -6.16 -14.36
CA PRO A 307 -17.85 -5.24 -13.57
C PRO A 307 -18.93 -5.94 -12.74
N PRO A 308 -19.42 -5.31 -11.67
CA PRO A 308 -20.58 -5.81 -10.95
C PRO A 308 -21.80 -5.89 -11.89
N ASP A 309 -22.70 -6.84 -11.62
CA ASP A 309 -23.95 -7.09 -12.34
C ASP A 309 -24.91 -7.79 -11.38
N VAL A 310 -26.13 -7.28 -11.21
CA VAL A 310 -27.12 -7.81 -10.25
C VAL A 310 -27.52 -9.27 -10.50
N ASN A 311 -27.32 -9.82 -11.71
CA ASN A 311 -27.62 -11.21 -12.04
C ASN A 311 -26.44 -12.17 -11.85
N HIS A 312 -25.20 -11.70 -11.99
CA HIS A 312 -24.01 -12.57 -12.00
C HIS A 312 -23.15 -12.42 -10.75
N SER A 313 -23.15 -11.24 -10.12
CA SER A 313 -22.28 -10.97 -8.97
C SER A 313 -22.78 -11.63 -7.69
N GLY A 314 -21.83 -12.07 -6.85
CA GLY A 314 -22.10 -12.46 -5.47
C GLY A 314 -22.12 -11.26 -4.51
N LEU A 315 -22.16 -11.58 -3.21
CA LEU A 315 -21.92 -10.61 -2.15
C LEU A 315 -20.44 -10.21 -2.13
N ASP A 316 -19.58 -11.22 -2.01
CA ASP A 316 -18.12 -11.16 -2.20
C ASP A 316 -17.75 -11.29 -3.69
N PHE A 317 -16.47 -11.19 -4.03
CA PHE A 317 -15.99 -11.48 -5.39
C PHE A 317 -16.19 -12.97 -5.69
N THR A 318 -16.52 -13.29 -6.94
CA THR A 318 -16.84 -14.67 -7.36
C THR A 318 -16.12 -15.03 -8.66
N ILE A 319 -15.82 -16.31 -8.85
CA ILE A 319 -15.25 -16.80 -10.12
C ILE A 319 -16.39 -17.04 -11.10
N GLU A 320 -16.26 -16.50 -12.30
CA GLU A 320 -17.15 -16.71 -13.44
C GLU A 320 -16.36 -17.46 -14.52
N ASP A 321 -16.65 -18.74 -14.70
CA ASP A 321 -16.08 -19.51 -15.80
C ASP A 321 -16.69 -19.05 -17.13
N ALA A 322 -15.84 -18.87 -18.14
CA ALA A 322 -16.36 -18.71 -19.49
C ALA A 322 -17.08 -20.01 -19.88
N ALA A 323 -18.32 -19.90 -20.37
CA ALA A 323 -19.04 -21.05 -20.86
C ALA A 323 -18.18 -21.76 -21.92
N GLU A 324 -17.84 -23.03 -21.66
CA GLU A 324 -17.29 -23.93 -22.67
C GLU A 324 -18.20 -23.87 -23.90
N ASP A 325 -17.60 -23.83 -25.08
CA ASP A 325 -18.32 -23.88 -26.34
C ASP A 325 -18.89 -25.30 -26.51
N ARG A 326 -20.01 -25.58 -25.82
CA ARG A 326 -20.66 -26.89 -25.75
C ARG A 326 -21.25 -27.20 -27.11
N GLY A 327 -20.43 -27.84 -27.94
CA GLY A 327 -20.61 -28.00 -29.37
C GLY A 327 -22.01 -28.45 -29.79
N THR A 328 -22.82 -27.49 -30.22
CA THR A 328 -23.90 -27.71 -31.18
C THR A 328 -23.35 -27.57 -32.58
N GLY A 329 -22.72 -28.62 -33.10
CA GLY A 329 -22.09 -28.56 -34.42
C GLY A 329 -21.38 -29.84 -34.84
N SER A 330 -22.12 -30.70 -35.54
CA SER A 330 -21.56 -31.79 -36.35
C SER A 330 -20.51 -31.28 -37.34
N GLY A 331 -19.35 -31.95 -37.38
CA GLY A 331 -18.45 -32.09 -38.54
C GLY A 331 -18.18 -30.86 -39.41
N GLY A 332 -17.05 -30.17 -39.19
CA GLY A 332 -16.56 -29.12 -40.09
C GLY A 332 -15.13 -28.70 -39.78
N ALA A 333 -14.14 -29.42 -40.34
CA ALA A 333 -12.75 -28.99 -40.26
C ALA A 333 -12.53 -27.73 -41.12
N GLY A 334 -12.37 -26.57 -40.48
CA GLY A 334 -12.31 -25.26 -41.16
C GLY A 334 -11.59 -24.19 -40.36
N ARG A 335 -10.29 -24.02 -40.66
CA ARG A 335 -9.34 -23.01 -40.16
C ARG A 335 -9.93 -21.65 -39.75
N GLY A 336 -9.49 -21.12 -38.60
CA GLY A 336 -9.58 -19.69 -38.27
C GLY A 336 -9.28 -19.40 -36.81
N GLN A 337 -8.05 -18.96 -36.50
CA GLN A 337 -7.69 -18.53 -35.15
C GLN A 337 -8.49 -17.28 -34.75
N THR A 338 -9.34 -17.40 -33.74
CA THR A 338 -9.89 -16.27 -32.99
C THR A 338 -9.41 -16.36 -31.54
N ALA A 339 -9.12 -15.22 -30.93
CA ALA A 339 -8.44 -15.15 -29.64
C ALA A 339 -9.20 -15.93 -28.55
N ALA A 340 -8.47 -16.80 -27.83
CA ALA A 340 -9.05 -17.59 -26.75
C ALA A 340 -9.64 -16.67 -25.67
N ARG A 341 -10.93 -16.87 -25.35
CA ARG A 341 -11.55 -16.23 -24.17
C ARG A 341 -10.81 -16.70 -22.91
N PRO A 342 -10.65 -15.83 -21.89
CA PRO A 342 -10.06 -16.25 -20.62
C PRO A 342 -10.88 -17.40 -20.02
N ARG A 343 -10.19 -18.46 -19.60
CA ARG A 343 -10.79 -19.73 -19.14
C ARG A 343 -11.68 -19.56 -17.90
N ALA A 344 -11.35 -18.58 -17.07
CA ALA A 344 -12.18 -18.07 -15.98
C ALA A 344 -11.88 -16.57 -15.77
N ALA A 345 -12.84 -15.83 -15.24
CA ALA A 345 -12.72 -14.42 -14.88
C ALA A 345 -13.21 -14.20 -13.44
N ILE A 346 -12.83 -13.08 -12.83
CA ILE A 346 -13.29 -12.69 -11.49
C ILE A 346 -14.41 -11.66 -11.64
N ARG A 347 -15.59 -11.95 -11.12
CA ARG A 347 -16.74 -11.03 -11.08
C ARG A 347 -16.70 -10.18 -9.81
N PHE A 348 -16.83 -8.86 -9.96
CA PHE A 348 -16.83 -7.91 -8.84
C PHE A 348 -18.00 -8.16 -7.87
N GLY A 349 -17.72 -8.22 -6.57
CA GLY A 349 -18.76 -8.42 -5.54
C GLY A 349 -19.62 -7.18 -5.30
N LEU A 350 -20.94 -7.33 -5.14
CA LEU A 350 -21.84 -6.19 -4.94
C LEU A 350 -21.56 -5.44 -3.62
N ALA A 351 -21.09 -6.13 -2.58
CA ALA A 351 -20.74 -5.52 -1.29
C ALA A 351 -19.36 -4.84 -1.27
N ALA A 352 -18.58 -4.95 -2.35
CA ALA A 352 -17.34 -4.20 -2.53
C ALA A 352 -17.58 -2.77 -3.07
N VAL A 353 -18.80 -2.46 -3.50
CA VAL A 353 -19.17 -1.12 -4.01
C VAL A 353 -19.39 -0.17 -2.83
N LYS A 354 -18.68 0.96 -2.82
CA LYS A 354 -18.75 1.96 -1.75
C LYS A 354 -20.17 2.49 -1.56
N ASN A 355 -20.63 2.54 -0.31
CA ASN A 355 -22.00 2.89 0.11
C ASN A 355 -23.09 1.85 -0.22
N VAL A 356 -22.72 0.63 -0.63
CA VAL A 356 -23.63 -0.52 -0.73
C VAL A 356 -23.40 -1.42 0.49
N GLY A 357 -24.38 -1.55 1.37
CA GLY A 357 -24.29 -2.39 2.57
C GLY A 357 -24.65 -3.85 2.28
N GLU A 358 -24.10 -4.79 3.04
CA GLU A 358 -24.34 -6.24 2.84
C GLU A 358 -25.83 -6.62 2.89
N GLY A 359 -26.60 -6.05 3.82
CA GLY A 359 -28.05 -6.29 3.88
C GLY A 359 -28.80 -5.84 2.62
N ALA A 360 -28.38 -4.74 1.99
CA ALA A 360 -28.97 -4.27 0.73
C ALA A 360 -28.64 -5.22 -0.44
N VAL A 361 -27.45 -5.82 -0.42
CA VAL A 361 -27.06 -6.87 -1.37
C VAL A 361 -27.84 -8.15 -1.15
N GLN A 362 -28.00 -8.57 0.12
CA GLN A 362 -28.69 -9.82 0.44
C GLN A 362 -30.14 -9.83 -0.07
N VAL A 363 -30.87 -8.71 0.05
CA VAL A 363 -32.22 -8.57 -0.51
C VAL A 363 -32.25 -8.80 -2.03
N ILE A 364 -31.23 -8.34 -2.77
CA ILE A 364 -31.11 -8.59 -4.22
C ILE A 364 -30.80 -10.07 -4.49
N LEU A 365 -29.90 -10.67 -3.72
CA LEU A 365 -29.47 -12.07 -3.89
C LEU A 365 -30.59 -13.06 -3.54
N ASP A 366 -31.37 -12.81 -2.49
CA ASP A 366 -32.50 -13.65 -2.08
C ASP A 366 -33.60 -13.64 -3.15
N ALA A 367 -33.96 -12.45 -3.64
CA ALA A 367 -34.91 -12.28 -4.73
C ALA A 367 -34.46 -12.97 -6.03
N ARG A 368 -33.15 -12.93 -6.33
CA ARG A 368 -32.54 -13.66 -7.46
C ARG A 368 -32.57 -15.18 -7.23
N GLY A 369 -32.26 -15.64 -6.02
CA GLY A 369 -32.25 -17.06 -5.66
C GLY A 369 -33.63 -17.72 -5.77
N GLN A 370 -34.70 -16.99 -5.46
CA GLN A 370 -36.08 -17.51 -5.50
C GLN A 370 -36.69 -17.57 -6.92
N GLY A 371 -36.27 -16.68 -7.83
CA GLY A 371 -36.90 -16.55 -9.16
C GLY A 371 -35.93 -16.55 -10.36
N GLY A 372 -34.66 -16.88 -10.16
CA GLY A 372 -33.63 -16.86 -11.21
C GLY A 372 -33.16 -15.45 -11.59
N PRO A 373 -32.44 -15.30 -12.71
CA PRO A 373 -31.97 -13.99 -13.19
C PRO A 373 -33.12 -13.02 -13.47
N PHE A 374 -32.91 -11.74 -13.17
CA PHE A 374 -33.80 -10.64 -13.51
C PHE A 374 -33.78 -10.38 -15.02
N THR A 375 -34.95 -10.42 -15.64
CA THR A 375 -35.18 -10.32 -17.09
C THR A 375 -35.44 -8.90 -17.57
N SER A 376 -35.98 -8.04 -16.71
CA SER A 376 -36.31 -6.64 -17.01
C SER A 376 -36.23 -5.76 -15.76
N LEU A 377 -36.33 -4.44 -15.94
CA LEU A 377 -36.38 -3.51 -14.80
C LEU A 377 -37.66 -3.71 -13.95
N ASP A 378 -38.78 -4.03 -14.59
CA ASP A 378 -40.05 -4.30 -13.92
C ASP A 378 -39.96 -5.57 -13.07
N ASP A 379 -39.36 -6.64 -13.60
CA ASP A 379 -39.08 -7.90 -12.89
C ASP A 379 -38.16 -7.67 -11.68
N PHE A 380 -37.11 -6.85 -11.84
CA PHE A 380 -36.26 -6.42 -10.72
C PHE A 380 -37.04 -5.63 -9.66
N CYS A 381 -37.84 -4.63 -10.04
CA CYS A 381 -38.60 -3.81 -9.10
C CYS A 381 -39.76 -4.55 -8.41
N GLN A 382 -40.34 -5.57 -9.04
CA GLN A 382 -41.37 -6.44 -8.46
C GLN A 382 -40.80 -7.41 -7.44
N ARG A 383 -39.60 -7.96 -7.69
CA ARG A 383 -39.02 -9.02 -6.85
C ARG A 383 -38.06 -8.53 -5.78
N VAL A 384 -37.44 -7.36 -5.97
CA VAL A 384 -36.53 -6.75 -5.00
C VAL A 384 -37.24 -5.60 -4.30
N ASP A 385 -37.35 -5.68 -2.97
CA ASP A 385 -37.89 -4.57 -2.18
C ASP A 385 -36.87 -3.44 -2.06
N LEU A 386 -37.00 -2.45 -2.96
CA LEU A 386 -36.08 -1.32 -3.06
C LEU A 386 -36.11 -0.42 -1.82
N ARG A 387 -37.12 -0.55 -0.93
CA ARG A 387 -37.14 0.13 0.39
C ARG A 387 -36.00 -0.37 1.28
N HIS A 388 -35.72 -1.67 1.26
CA HIS A 388 -34.66 -2.29 2.07
C HIS A 388 -33.27 -2.18 1.42
N VAL A 389 -33.19 -2.08 0.09
CA VAL A 389 -31.92 -1.78 -0.61
C VAL A 389 -31.49 -0.33 -0.36
N GLY A 390 -32.44 0.61 -0.42
CA GLY A 390 -32.23 2.02 -0.12
C GLY A 390 -31.66 2.83 -1.30
N LYS A 391 -32.12 4.09 -1.41
CA LYS A 391 -31.81 4.99 -2.55
C LYS A 391 -30.31 5.16 -2.82
N ARG A 392 -29.51 5.33 -1.77
CA ARG A 392 -28.05 5.56 -1.91
C ARG A 392 -27.30 4.35 -2.46
N ALA A 393 -27.69 3.14 -2.06
CA ALA A 393 -27.06 1.92 -2.57
C ALA A 393 -27.44 1.70 -4.05
N LEU A 394 -28.71 1.88 -4.41
CA LEU A 394 -29.17 1.79 -5.80
C LEU A 394 -28.50 2.82 -6.71
N GLU A 395 -28.37 4.07 -6.26
CA GLU A 395 -27.62 5.11 -6.98
C GLU A 395 -26.18 4.67 -7.25
N CYS A 396 -25.49 4.10 -6.27
CA CYS A 396 -24.12 3.59 -6.44
C CYS A 396 -24.07 2.41 -7.41
N LEU A 397 -24.98 1.43 -7.28
CA LEU A 397 -25.07 0.26 -8.16
C LEU A 397 -25.32 0.65 -9.63
N ILE A 398 -26.19 1.63 -9.89
CA ILE A 398 -26.40 2.17 -11.23
C ILE A 398 -25.12 2.88 -11.73
N LYS A 399 -24.50 3.72 -10.90
CA LYS A 399 -23.28 4.47 -11.29
C LYS A 399 -22.11 3.59 -11.70
N VAL A 400 -21.94 2.41 -11.07
CA VAL A 400 -20.87 1.43 -11.39
C VAL A 400 -21.28 0.39 -12.44
N GLY A 401 -22.50 0.48 -12.99
CA GLY A 401 -22.96 -0.34 -14.09
C GLY A 401 -23.65 -1.66 -13.73
N ALA A 402 -23.91 -1.93 -12.44
CA ALA A 402 -24.53 -3.19 -12.02
C ALA A 402 -25.94 -3.42 -12.57
N LEU A 403 -26.59 -2.36 -13.07
CA LEU A 403 -27.91 -2.37 -13.69
C LEU A 403 -27.88 -2.00 -15.20
N ASP A 404 -26.71 -1.87 -15.84
CA ASP A 404 -26.58 -1.41 -17.24
C ASP A 404 -27.42 -2.25 -18.25
N ARG A 405 -27.69 -3.51 -17.91
CA ARG A 405 -28.54 -4.41 -18.70
C ARG A 405 -30.01 -3.99 -18.81
N PHE A 406 -30.48 -3.08 -17.95
CA PHE A 406 -31.87 -2.59 -17.94
C PHE A 406 -32.03 -1.22 -18.63
N GLY A 407 -30.93 -0.56 -18.97
CA GLY A 407 -30.94 0.76 -19.61
C GLY A 407 -29.68 1.57 -19.30
N GLY A 408 -29.47 2.66 -20.04
CA GLY A 408 -28.33 3.54 -19.81
C GLY A 408 -28.39 4.23 -18.43
N ARG A 409 -27.23 4.35 -17.76
CA ARG A 409 -27.10 4.91 -16.40
C ARG A 409 -27.84 6.23 -16.19
N ALA A 410 -27.89 7.11 -17.20
CA ALA A 410 -28.59 8.40 -17.14
C ALA A 410 -30.11 8.24 -16.91
N VAL A 411 -30.72 7.32 -17.66
CA VAL A 411 -32.15 7.04 -17.62
C VAL A 411 -32.53 6.35 -16.30
N LEU A 412 -31.67 5.42 -15.82
CA LEU A 412 -31.86 4.73 -14.55
C LEU A 412 -31.70 5.65 -13.34
N LEU A 413 -30.74 6.59 -13.37
CA LEU A 413 -30.54 7.57 -12.28
C LEU A 413 -31.71 8.56 -12.18
N GLU A 414 -32.19 9.09 -13.30
CA GLU A 414 -33.35 9.99 -13.33
C GLU A 414 -34.66 9.23 -12.96
N GLY A 415 -34.77 7.96 -13.36
CA GLY A 415 -35.89 7.08 -13.01
C GLY A 415 -35.87 6.52 -11.58
N LEU A 416 -34.82 6.78 -10.79
CA LEU A 416 -34.56 6.09 -9.52
C LEU A 416 -35.70 6.23 -8.50
N ASP A 417 -36.27 7.42 -8.34
CA ASP A 417 -37.41 7.63 -7.43
C ASP A 417 -38.69 6.94 -7.92
N GLN A 418 -38.86 6.79 -9.24
CA GLN A 418 -40.00 6.07 -9.82
C GLN A 418 -39.87 4.56 -9.61
N MET A 419 -38.66 4.00 -9.80
CA MET A 419 -38.35 2.60 -9.49
C MET A 419 -38.68 2.26 -8.03
N ILE A 420 -38.19 3.08 -7.09
CA ILE A 420 -38.41 2.89 -5.65
C ILE A 420 -39.92 2.97 -5.32
N ASN A 421 -40.64 3.94 -5.88
CA ASN A 421 -42.07 4.09 -5.65
C ASN A 421 -42.91 2.95 -6.25
N ALA A 422 -42.55 2.45 -7.43
CA ALA A 422 -43.23 1.31 -8.07
C ALA A 422 -43.03 0.02 -7.25
N SER A 423 -41.78 -0.28 -6.87
CA SER A 423 -41.44 -1.40 -5.97
C SER A 423 -42.17 -1.29 -4.63
N ALA A 424 -42.08 -0.15 -3.94
CA ALA A 424 -42.73 0.07 -2.66
C ALA A 424 -44.27 -0.06 -2.74
N SER A 425 -44.88 0.30 -3.87
CA SER A 425 -46.33 0.14 -4.08
C SER A 425 -46.71 -1.33 -4.30
N HIS A 426 -45.88 -2.09 -5.01
CA HIS A 426 -46.07 -3.53 -5.21
C HIS A 426 -46.02 -4.30 -3.90
N PHE A 427 -44.95 -4.13 -3.11
CA PHE A 427 -44.80 -4.83 -1.84
C PHE A 427 -45.87 -4.45 -0.82
N ARG A 428 -46.31 -3.18 -0.77
CA ARG A 428 -47.46 -2.78 0.07
C ARG A 428 -48.76 -3.46 -0.36
N ALA A 429 -49.02 -3.62 -1.66
CA ALA A 429 -50.22 -4.31 -2.16
C ALA A 429 -50.18 -5.82 -1.86
N GLN A 430 -48.98 -6.41 -1.83
CA GLN A 430 -48.74 -7.80 -1.41
C GLN A 430 -48.95 -7.97 0.11
N GLU A 431 -48.33 -7.12 0.92
CA GLU A 431 -48.49 -7.05 2.40
C GLU A 431 -49.95 -6.88 2.81
N ALA A 432 -50.70 -6.05 2.08
CA ALA A 432 -52.13 -5.79 2.32
C ALA A 432 -53.06 -6.90 1.80
N GLY A 433 -52.54 -7.97 1.19
CA GLY A 433 -53.35 -9.06 0.62
C GLY A 433 -54.23 -8.63 -0.56
N GLN A 434 -53.95 -7.50 -1.21
CA GLN A 434 -54.81 -6.95 -2.27
C GLN A 434 -54.55 -7.58 -3.64
N LEU A 435 -53.34 -8.12 -3.86
CA LEU A 435 -53.00 -8.83 -5.11
C LEU A 435 -53.85 -10.09 -5.36
N THR A 436 -54.37 -10.73 -4.30
CA THR A 436 -55.20 -11.94 -4.41
C THR A 436 -56.68 -11.65 -4.66
N LEU A 437 -57.17 -10.42 -4.41
CA LEU A 437 -58.58 -10.06 -4.60
C LEU A 437 -58.91 -9.60 -6.03
N PHE A 438 -57.91 -9.11 -6.77
CA PHE A 438 -58.02 -8.62 -8.15
C PHE A 438 -57.06 -9.37 -9.08
N GLY A 439 -57.31 -10.67 -9.27
CA GLY A 439 -56.41 -11.60 -9.96
C GLY A 439 -55.92 -11.10 -11.32
N ALA A 440 -54.60 -11.21 -11.54
CA ALA A 440 -53.85 -10.91 -12.77
C ALA A 440 -53.96 -9.50 -13.39
N ALA A 441 -54.95 -8.69 -13.01
CA ALA A 441 -55.23 -7.37 -13.61
C ALA A 441 -54.98 -6.18 -12.66
N GLY A 442 -54.79 -6.41 -11.35
CA GLY A 442 -54.23 -5.42 -10.40
C GLY A 442 -52.72 -5.22 -10.61
N GLY A 443 -52.28 -5.13 -11.86
CA GLY A 443 -50.89 -5.27 -12.27
C GLY A 443 -49.99 -4.14 -11.77
N PHE A 444 -48.73 -4.50 -11.54
CA PHE A 444 -47.63 -3.55 -11.37
C PHE A 444 -47.67 -2.50 -12.49
N ALA A 445 -47.87 -1.23 -12.13
CA ALA A 445 -47.72 -0.14 -13.08
C ALA A 445 -46.23 -0.04 -13.47
N GLY A 446 -45.90 -0.55 -14.66
CA GLY A 446 -44.53 -0.66 -15.18
C GLY A 446 -43.71 0.61 -15.02
N VAL A 447 -42.41 0.48 -14.78
CA VAL A 447 -41.51 1.60 -14.53
C VAL A 447 -41.36 2.41 -15.82
N GLN A 448 -42.10 3.52 -15.92
CA GLN A 448 -42.04 4.43 -17.06
C GLN A 448 -40.79 5.32 -17.02
N LEU A 449 -39.64 4.72 -17.33
CA LEU A 449 -38.35 5.41 -17.38
C LEU A 449 -38.41 6.74 -18.18
N PRO A 450 -37.86 7.84 -17.63
CA PRO A 450 -37.90 9.15 -18.29
C PRO A 450 -37.06 9.17 -19.57
N LYS A 451 -37.56 9.85 -20.61
CA LYS A 451 -36.84 10.03 -21.89
C LYS A 451 -35.75 11.10 -21.76
N VAL A 452 -34.63 10.72 -21.14
CA VAL A 452 -33.42 11.56 -21.05
C VAL A 452 -32.79 11.71 -22.45
N LYS A 453 -32.54 12.94 -22.88
CA LYS A 453 -31.94 13.24 -24.22
C LYS A 453 -30.41 13.31 -24.23
N ALA A 454 -29.78 13.43 -23.07
CA ALA A 454 -28.34 13.60 -22.93
C ALA A 454 -27.75 12.37 -22.22
N GLU A 455 -26.79 11.71 -22.86
CA GLU A 455 -26.00 10.67 -22.22
C GLU A 455 -24.98 11.28 -21.27
N ILE A 456 -24.68 10.59 -20.16
CA ILE A 456 -23.62 11.00 -19.23
C ILE A 456 -22.28 10.86 -19.96
N PRO A 457 -21.43 11.91 -20.02
CA PRO A 457 -20.12 11.83 -20.65
C PRO A 457 -19.29 10.66 -20.10
N ARG A 458 -18.62 9.89 -20.97
CA ARG A 458 -17.83 8.71 -20.56
C ARG A 458 -16.86 9.00 -19.42
N ARG A 459 -16.19 10.16 -19.45
CA ARG A 459 -15.29 10.63 -18.38
C ARG A 459 -15.95 10.71 -17.00
N GLU A 460 -17.23 11.07 -16.92
CA GLU A 460 -17.97 11.14 -15.66
C GLU A 460 -18.37 9.75 -15.16
N GLN A 461 -18.75 8.83 -16.05
CA GLN A 461 -18.98 7.42 -15.70
C GLN A 461 -17.71 6.78 -15.10
N LEU A 462 -16.56 6.98 -15.77
CA LEU A 462 -15.27 6.50 -15.32
C LEU A 462 -14.84 7.14 -13.98
N LYS A 463 -15.20 8.41 -13.74
CA LYS A 463 -14.98 9.06 -12.44
C LYS A 463 -15.80 8.40 -11.33
N TRP A 464 -17.06 8.05 -11.57
CA TRP A 464 -17.87 7.35 -10.56
C TRP A 464 -17.34 5.94 -10.27
N GLU A 465 -16.84 5.23 -11.27
CA GLU A 465 -16.17 3.94 -11.06
C GLU A 465 -14.95 4.11 -10.14
N LYS A 466 -14.05 5.05 -10.46
CA LYS A 466 -12.90 5.33 -9.59
C LYS A 466 -13.31 5.75 -8.17
N GLU A 467 -14.38 6.52 -8.00
CA GLU A 467 -14.86 6.95 -6.67
C GLU A 467 -15.51 5.82 -5.85
N LEU A 468 -16.23 4.89 -6.51
CA LEU A 468 -17.09 3.90 -5.86
C LEU A 468 -16.51 2.49 -5.81
N ILE A 469 -15.63 2.13 -6.74
CA ILE A 469 -14.94 0.82 -6.79
C ILE A 469 -13.42 0.92 -6.82
N GLY A 470 -12.85 2.13 -6.95
CA GLY A 470 -11.41 2.41 -6.80
C GLY A 470 -10.60 2.45 -8.09
N LEU A 471 -11.15 1.92 -9.18
CA LEU A 471 -10.48 1.79 -10.47
C LEU A 471 -11.45 2.04 -11.63
N TYR A 472 -10.89 2.22 -12.82
CA TYR A 472 -11.64 2.24 -14.07
C TYR A 472 -11.92 0.79 -14.52
N VAL A 473 -13.19 0.40 -14.63
CA VAL A 473 -13.60 -0.96 -15.00
C VAL A 473 -14.18 -1.03 -16.41
N SER A 474 -15.00 -0.04 -16.80
CA SER A 474 -15.71 -0.09 -18.08
C SER A 474 -14.78 0.15 -19.29
N ASP A 475 -13.86 1.12 -19.22
CA ASP A 475 -12.61 1.22 -20.03
C ASP A 475 -11.66 2.25 -19.38
N HIS A 476 -10.47 2.50 -19.96
CA HIS A 476 -9.46 3.39 -19.40
C HIS A 476 -9.55 4.83 -19.97
N PRO A 477 -9.40 5.93 -19.21
CA PRO A 477 -9.62 7.29 -19.72
C PRO A 477 -8.78 7.72 -20.94
N LEU A 478 -7.69 7.00 -21.25
CA LEU A 478 -6.94 7.19 -22.50
C LEU A 478 -7.65 6.66 -23.75
N GLN A 479 -8.44 5.58 -23.65
CA GLN A 479 -8.99 4.84 -24.79
C GLN A 479 -9.65 5.75 -25.84
N PRO A 480 -10.50 6.73 -25.47
CA PRO A 480 -11.12 7.68 -26.42
C PRO A 480 -10.15 8.60 -27.18
N VAL A 481 -8.91 8.76 -26.72
CA VAL A 481 -7.86 9.56 -27.38
C VAL A 481 -6.74 8.70 -27.97
N MET A 482 -6.78 7.37 -27.82
CA MET A 482 -5.74 6.46 -28.33
C MET A 482 -5.60 6.51 -29.86
N ASP A 483 -6.67 6.74 -30.61
CA ASP A 483 -6.59 6.84 -32.08
C ASP A 483 -5.76 8.05 -32.54
N GLN A 484 -5.70 9.10 -31.71
CA GLN A 484 -4.86 10.29 -31.95
C GLN A 484 -3.45 10.12 -31.38
N LEU A 485 -3.33 9.45 -30.23
CA LEU A 485 -2.05 9.28 -29.51
C LEU A 485 -1.19 8.13 -30.06
N SER A 486 -1.79 7.08 -30.62
CA SER A 486 -1.10 5.90 -31.17
C SER A 486 -0.15 6.22 -32.33
N GLN A 487 -0.34 7.35 -33.01
CA GLN A 487 0.58 7.85 -34.05
C GLN A 487 1.87 8.47 -33.46
N HIS A 488 1.91 8.67 -32.14
CA HIS A 488 3.00 9.34 -31.42
C HIS A 488 3.58 8.49 -30.27
N ILE A 489 2.80 7.59 -29.66
CA ILE A 489 3.27 6.64 -28.66
C ILE A 489 4.25 5.66 -29.30
N THR A 490 5.42 5.49 -28.69
CA THR A 490 6.40 4.47 -29.12
C THR A 490 6.40 3.23 -28.23
N HIS A 491 6.03 3.37 -26.94
CA HIS A 491 6.02 2.28 -25.95
C HIS A 491 4.83 2.44 -24.99
N TYR A 492 4.37 1.34 -24.42
CA TYR A 492 3.48 1.30 -23.25
C TYR A 492 4.26 0.88 -21.99
N SER A 493 3.70 1.11 -20.80
CA SER A 493 4.35 0.83 -19.52
C SER A 493 4.79 -0.62 -19.36
N GLY A 494 3.94 -1.57 -19.79
CA GLY A 494 4.21 -3.01 -19.78
C GLY A 494 5.22 -3.49 -20.85
N GLN A 495 5.69 -2.61 -21.73
CA GLN A 495 6.70 -2.91 -22.74
C GLN A 495 8.11 -2.44 -22.36
N LEU A 496 8.27 -1.71 -21.25
CA LEU A 496 9.56 -1.18 -20.82
C LEU A 496 10.38 -2.25 -20.09
N SER A 497 11.54 -2.59 -20.67
CA SER A 497 12.48 -3.59 -20.15
C SER A 497 13.79 -2.95 -19.64
N GLU A 498 14.66 -3.75 -19.01
CA GLU A 498 16.01 -3.29 -18.64
C GLU A 498 16.85 -2.94 -19.89
N ASP A 499 16.63 -3.63 -21.01
CA ASP A 499 17.27 -3.37 -22.31
C ASP A 499 16.86 -2.03 -22.94
N ASP A 500 15.86 -1.35 -22.39
CA ASP A 500 15.42 -0.01 -22.83
C ASP A 500 16.13 1.13 -22.10
N HIS A 501 17.01 0.84 -21.13
CA HIS A 501 17.73 1.86 -20.38
C HIS A 501 18.42 2.89 -21.29
N GLY A 502 18.12 4.18 -21.08
CA GLY A 502 18.66 5.30 -21.83
C GLY A 502 18.01 5.57 -23.18
N LYS A 503 17.13 4.69 -23.69
CA LYS A 503 16.36 4.95 -24.92
C LYS A 503 15.36 6.09 -24.70
N SER A 504 15.19 6.92 -25.72
CA SER A 504 14.15 7.94 -25.73
C SER A 504 12.80 7.32 -26.10
N VAL A 505 11.79 7.57 -25.27
CA VAL A 505 10.44 7.01 -25.41
C VAL A 505 9.39 8.12 -25.41
N VAL A 506 8.26 7.82 -26.06
CA VAL A 506 7.08 8.69 -26.08
C VAL A 506 5.90 7.85 -25.60
N MET A 507 5.21 8.33 -24.56
CA MET A 507 4.13 7.63 -23.89
C MET A 507 2.96 8.55 -23.62
N ALA A 508 1.75 7.99 -23.45
CA ALA A 508 0.60 8.73 -22.94
C ALA A 508 0.09 8.10 -21.65
N GLY A 509 -0.27 8.92 -20.68
CA GLY A 509 -0.72 8.46 -19.36
C GLY A 509 -1.73 9.41 -18.72
N VAL A 510 -2.54 8.91 -17.81
CA VAL A 510 -3.37 9.71 -16.89
C VAL A 510 -2.58 9.92 -15.61
N VAL A 511 -2.41 11.17 -15.16
CA VAL A 511 -1.74 11.45 -13.87
C VAL A 511 -2.58 10.91 -12.71
N THR A 512 -2.04 9.95 -11.96
CA THR A 512 -2.68 9.36 -10.78
C THR A 512 -2.13 9.91 -9.46
N SER A 513 -0.84 10.24 -9.42
CA SER A 513 -0.19 10.77 -8.21
C SER A 513 0.78 11.91 -8.57
N LEU A 514 0.87 12.91 -7.70
CA LEU A 514 1.74 14.08 -7.86
C LEU A 514 2.39 14.42 -6.52
N ARG A 515 3.72 14.31 -6.43
CA ARG A 515 4.50 14.64 -5.23
C ARG A 515 5.62 15.61 -5.58
N THR A 516 5.68 16.73 -4.87
CA THR A 516 6.76 17.71 -5.00
C THR A 516 7.90 17.38 -4.03
N HIS A 517 9.14 17.63 -4.46
CA HIS A 517 10.32 17.40 -3.64
C HIS A 517 11.31 18.56 -3.80
N LEU A 518 11.92 19.01 -2.71
CA LEU A 518 12.94 20.05 -2.72
C LEU A 518 14.32 19.41 -2.83
N THR A 519 15.09 19.74 -3.85
CA THR A 519 16.46 19.23 -4.00
C THR A 519 17.39 19.84 -2.94
N LYS A 520 18.57 19.22 -2.71
CA LYS A 520 19.62 19.76 -1.82
C LYS A 520 20.10 21.18 -2.20
N LYS A 521 19.82 21.64 -3.43
CA LYS A 521 20.14 22.99 -3.93
C LYS A 521 19.01 24.01 -3.74
N GLY A 522 17.85 23.60 -3.21
CA GLY A 522 16.68 24.46 -3.04
C GLY A 522 15.74 24.52 -4.26
N ASP A 523 16.10 23.91 -5.39
CA ASP A 523 15.23 23.79 -6.57
C ASP A 523 14.13 22.73 -6.34
N THR A 524 12.90 23.01 -6.76
CA THR A 524 11.76 22.07 -6.71
C THR A 524 11.76 21.11 -7.90
N MET A 525 11.48 19.83 -7.66
CA MET A 525 11.26 18.80 -8.67
C MET A 525 9.97 18.02 -8.39
N GLY A 526 9.47 17.28 -9.39
CA GLY A 526 8.25 16.46 -9.28
C GLY A 526 8.52 14.98 -9.45
N PHE A 527 7.90 14.16 -8.58
CA PHE A 527 7.69 12.74 -8.79
C PHE A 527 6.21 12.54 -9.12
N VAL A 528 5.91 11.95 -10.26
CA VAL A 528 4.54 11.88 -10.80
C VAL A 528 4.26 10.45 -11.24
N THR A 529 3.20 9.83 -10.71
CA THR A 529 2.77 8.52 -11.19
C THR A 529 1.71 8.74 -12.27
N VAL A 530 1.87 8.03 -13.39
CA VAL A 530 0.89 7.99 -14.49
C VAL A 530 0.39 6.57 -14.72
N GLU A 531 -0.83 6.43 -15.21
CA GLU A 531 -1.48 5.16 -15.57
C GLU A 531 -1.73 5.14 -17.08
N ASP A 532 -1.35 4.06 -17.75
CA ASP A 532 -1.68 3.79 -19.15
C ASP A 532 -2.48 2.50 -19.32
N LEU A 533 -2.70 2.06 -20.56
CA LEU A 533 -3.51 0.87 -20.84
C LEU A 533 -2.92 -0.46 -20.31
N GLN A 534 -1.64 -0.47 -19.92
CA GLN A 534 -0.91 -1.68 -19.50
C GLN A 534 -0.46 -1.64 -18.03
N GLY A 535 -0.51 -0.48 -17.36
CA GLY A 535 -0.12 -0.36 -15.96
C GLY A 535 0.26 1.05 -15.55
N SER A 536 0.85 1.16 -14.35
CA SER A 536 1.32 2.42 -13.79
C SER A 536 2.84 2.60 -13.92
N LEU A 537 3.27 3.84 -14.10
CA LEU A 537 4.66 4.23 -14.35
C LEU A 537 5.05 5.48 -13.55
N ASP A 538 6.25 5.48 -12.98
CA ASP A 538 6.80 6.62 -12.24
C ASP A 538 7.62 7.54 -13.16
N LEU A 539 7.25 8.82 -13.17
CA LEU A 539 7.95 9.90 -13.87
C LEU A 539 8.77 10.74 -12.89
N VAL A 540 9.97 11.12 -13.31
CA VAL A 540 10.85 12.05 -12.61
C VAL A 540 10.96 13.33 -13.45
N ILE A 541 10.36 14.42 -12.96
CA ILE A 541 10.37 15.72 -13.62
C ILE A 541 11.41 16.62 -12.92
N PHE A 542 12.55 16.82 -13.58
CA PHE A 542 13.62 17.66 -13.06
C PHE A 542 13.23 19.15 -12.99
N PRO A 543 13.92 19.98 -12.17
CA PRO A 543 13.50 21.36 -11.89
C PRO A 543 13.33 22.28 -13.10
N ARG A 544 14.02 22.02 -14.21
CA ARG A 544 13.84 22.77 -15.47
C ARG A 544 12.42 22.54 -16.02
N THR A 545 12.10 21.29 -16.35
CA THR A 545 10.80 20.89 -16.89
C THR A 545 9.68 21.11 -15.87
N TRP A 546 9.95 20.96 -14.57
CA TRP A 546 8.97 21.18 -13.50
C TRP A 546 8.42 22.63 -13.52
N ARG A 547 9.28 23.63 -13.74
CA ARG A 547 8.84 25.05 -13.83
C ARG A 547 7.89 25.32 -15.00
N GLU A 548 7.97 24.53 -16.07
CA GLU A 548 7.13 24.67 -17.27
C GLU A 548 5.76 24.00 -17.11
N VAL A 549 5.64 22.98 -16.23
CA VAL A 549 4.42 22.16 -16.09
C VAL A 549 3.65 22.35 -14.78
N ASN A 550 4.30 22.81 -13.71
CA ASN A 550 3.69 22.99 -12.38
C ASN A 550 2.45 23.92 -12.36
N THR A 551 2.25 24.75 -13.39
CA THR A 551 1.08 25.65 -13.49
C THR A 551 -0.19 24.96 -13.96
N TRP A 552 -0.09 23.81 -14.65
CA TRP A 552 -1.24 23.12 -15.26
C TRP A 552 -1.31 21.63 -14.92
N LEU A 553 -0.20 20.99 -14.58
CA LEU A 553 -0.13 19.56 -14.28
C LEU A 553 -0.91 19.22 -12.99
N ALA A 554 -1.95 18.40 -13.13
CA ALA A 554 -2.82 17.99 -12.04
C ALA A 554 -3.21 16.51 -12.18
N VAL A 555 -3.68 15.91 -11.08
CA VAL A 555 -4.25 14.56 -11.05
C VAL A 555 -5.48 14.51 -11.98
N GLU A 556 -5.72 13.34 -12.59
CA GLU A 556 -6.73 13.07 -13.62
C GLU A 556 -6.49 13.73 -14.99
N GLN A 557 -5.37 14.44 -15.20
CA GLN A 557 -5.03 14.92 -16.55
C GLN A 557 -4.37 13.84 -17.40
N ILE A 558 -4.77 13.78 -18.67
CA ILE A 558 -4.09 13.03 -19.71
C ILE A 558 -2.89 13.85 -20.18
N VAL A 559 -1.72 13.22 -20.22
CA VAL A 559 -0.46 13.84 -20.63
C VAL A 559 0.28 13.00 -21.67
N LEU A 560 0.92 13.67 -22.62
CA LEU A 560 1.89 13.06 -23.53
C LEU A 560 3.30 13.36 -23.00
N ILE A 561 4.07 12.29 -22.79
CA ILE A 561 5.33 12.25 -22.06
C ILE A 561 6.44 11.97 -23.08
N TYR A 562 7.44 12.84 -23.12
CA TYR A 562 8.69 12.63 -23.84
C TYR A 562 9.83 12.55 -22.81
N GLY A 563 10.63 11.51 -22.87
CA GLY A 563 11.74 11.35 -21.93
C GLY A 563 12.60 10.14 -22.23
N LYS A 564 13.44 9.78 -21.27
CA LYS A 564 14.32 8.61 -21.35
C LYS A 564 14.01 7.60 -20.27
N VAL A 565 14.06 6.33 -20.63
CA VAL A 565 13.86 5.22 -19.69
C VAL A 565 15.06 5.16 -18.75
N ASP A 566 14.79 5.18 -17.45
CA ASP A 566 15.75 4.91 -16.39
C ASP A 566 15.38 3.62 -15.67
N ALA A 567 15.84 2.51 -16.25
CA ALA A 567 15.82 1.19 -15.65
C ALA A 567 17.11 0.86 -14.84
N LYS A 568 17.85 1.85 -14.31
CA LYS A 568 19.00 1.58 -13.42
C LYS A 568 18.53 1.14 -12.02
N GLY A 569 18.11 -0.12 -11.94
CA GLY A 569 17.78 -0.83 -10.71
C GLY A 569 16.47 -1.59 -10.81
N ALA A 570 16.40 -2.74 -10.12
CA ALA A 570 15.28 -3.69 -10.12
C ALA A 570 14.00 -3.16 -9.43
N GLY A 571 13.40 -2.12 -10.01
CA GLY A 571 12.04 -1.65 -9.75
C GLY A 571 11.29 -1.50 -11.07
N SER A 572 10.06 -0.98 -11.05
CA SER A 572 9.41 -0.55 -12.28
C SER A 572 10.27 0.52 -12.97
N ALA A 573 10.43 0.38 -14.30
CA ALA A 573 11.18 1.35 -15.09
C ALA A 573 10.63 2.76 -14.86
N LYS A 574 11.53 3.75 -14.76
CA LYS A 574 11.13 5.15 -14.59
C LYS A 574 11.34 5.92 -15.88
N ILE A 575 10.65 7.04 -16.05
CA ILE A 575 10.97 7.98 -17.12
C ILE A 575 11.51 9.28 -16.54
N LEU A 576 12.73 9.62 -16.96
CA LEU A 576 13.30 10.94 -16.80
C LEU A 576 12.65 11.84 -17.85
N VAL A 577 11.78 12.74 -17.42
CA VAL A 577 10.95 13.53 -18.33
C VAL A 577 11.74 14.70 -18.89
N ASP A 578 11.90 14.71 -20.20
CA ASP A 578 12.43 15.85 -20.95
C ASP A 578 11.33 16.90 -21.18
N VAL A 579 10.17 16.47 -21.72
CA VAL A 579 9.03 17.33 -22.07
C VAL A 579 7.70 16.65 -21.75
N LEU A 580 6.73 17.43 -21.26
CA LEU A 580 5.35 17.01 -20.99
C LEU A 580 4.39 17.93 -21.74
N LYS A 581 3.38 17.37 -22.42
CA LYS A 581 2.36 18.12 -23.17
C LYS A 581 0.94 17.74 -22.77
N GLN A 582 0.07 18.74 -22.70
CA GLN A 582 -1.38 18.57 -22.57
C GLN A 582 -2.11 18.60 -23.92
N ASP A 583 -1.50 19.24 -24.93
CA ASP A 583 -2.14 19.49 -26.23
C ASP A 583 -1.79 18.39 -27.25
N PHE A 584 -2.78 17.57 -27.60
CA PHE A 584 -2.62 16.43 -28.50
C PHE A 584 -2.58 16.81 -29.98
N LYS A 585 -2.64 18.12 -30.30
CA LYS A 585 -2.66 18.67 -31.66
C LYS A 585 -1.47 19.59 -31.98
N LEU A 586 -0.24 19.29 -31.51
CA LEU A 586 0.94 19.98 -32.07
C LEU A 586 2.28 19.20 -31.93
N ALA A 587 2.68 18.51 -33.00
CA ALA A 587 4.04 17.99 -33.20
C ALA A 587 4.47 17.83 -34.68
N SER A 588 3.78 18.44 -35.64
CA SER A 588 4.19 18.41 -37.06
C SER A 588 5.28 19.44 -37.39
N ALA A 589 6.44 19.36 -36.71
CA ALA A 589 7.61 20.19 -37.01
C ALA A 589 8.92 19.65 -36.38
N GLN A 590 9.58 18.68 -37.03
CA GLN A 590 11.05 18.57 -37.04
C GLN A 590 11.50 18.03 -38.41
N PRO A 591 12.62 18.50 -38.98
CA PRO A 591 13.05 18.15 -40.33
C PRO A 591 13.89 16.86 -40.39
N ALA A 592 13.63 16.05 -41.42
CA ALA A 592 14.49 15.07 -42.08
C ALA A 592 15.46 14.21 -41.22
N GLY A 593 15.08 12.95 -40.98
CA GLY A 593 15.98 11.90 -40.48
C GLY A 593 15.24 10.59 -40.20
N GLN A 594 14.93 9.79 -41.23
CA GLN A 594 14.29 8.48 -41.06
C GLN A 594 15.31 7.38 -40.72
N PRO A 595 15.09 6.60 -39.65
CA PRO A 595 15.34 5.16 -39.68
C PRO A 595 14.13 4.44 -40.30
N ALA A 596 14.37 3.28 -40.92
CA ALA A 596 13.34 2.53 -41.62
C ALA A 596 12.24 1.98 -40.69
N ARG A 597 11.01 1.88 -41.21
CA ARG A 597 9.92 1.13 -40.55
C ARG A 597 10.33 -0.34 -40.40
N PRO A 598 10.12 -0.98 -39.23
CA PRO A 598 10.05 -2.43 -39.15
C PRO A 598 8.95 -2.94 -40.08
N ALA A 599 9.22 -4.02 -40.80
CA ALA A 599 8.21 -4.67 -41.63
C ALA A 599 7.08 -5.24 -40.75
N ALA A 600 5.88 -5.38 -41.33
CA ALA A 600 4.77 -6.03 -40.64
C ALA A 600 5.16 -7.45 -40.22
N VAL A 601 4.96 -7.77 -38.94
CA VAL A 601 5.27 -9.09 -38.39
C VAL A 601 4.36 -10.13 -39.05
N GLN A 602 4.91 -10.91 -39.99
CA GLN A 602 4.29 -12.16 -40.40
C GLN A 602 4.46 -13.16 -39.26
N SER A 603 3.36 -13.79 -38.84
CA SER A 603 3.36 -14.83 -37.82
C SER A 603 4.05 -16.09 -38.35
N ILE A 604 5.33 -16.27 -37.98
CA ILE A 604 6.02 -17.54 -38.15
C ILE A 604 5.50 -18.49 -37.07
N MET A 605 4.61 -19.40 -37.47
CA MET A 605 4.28 -20.57 -36.68
C MET A 605 5.48 -21.51 -36.66
N TRP A 606 5.95 -21.87 -35.48
CA TRP A 606 6.91 -22.96 -35.30
C TRP A 606 6.13 -24.27 -35.19
N SER A 607 6.57 -25.29 -35.92
CA SER A 607 6.06 -26.67 -35.82
C SER A 607 7.03 -27.52 -34.98
N ASP A 608 6.51 -28.45 -34.19
CA ASP A 608 7.21 -29.17 -33.11
C ASP A 608 8.31 -30.19 -33.54
N ASP A 609 8.82 -30.13 -34.77
CA ASP A 609 9.87 -31.03 -35.27
C ASP A 609 10.97 -30.26 -36.04
N GLU A 610 12.03 -29.86 -35.33
CA GLU A 610 13.45 -29.88 -35.74
C GLU A 610 14.32 -29.10 -34.72
N LEU A 611 15.05 -29.83 -33.87
CA LEU A 611 16.10 -29.26 -32.99
C LEU A 611 17.49 -29.51 -33.62
N PRO A 612 18.29 -28.47 -33.92
CA PRO A 612 19.69 -28.66 -34.28
C PRO A 612 20.52 -29.02 -33.03
N PRO A 613 21.54 -29.89 -33.15
CA PRO A 613 22.39 -30.28 -32.03
C PRO A 613 23.31 -29.14 -31.57
N PRO A 614 23.78 -29.15 -30.30
CA PRO A 614 24.64 -28.11 -29.75
C PRO A 614 26.04 -28.10 -30.40
N PRO A 615 26.72 -26.94 -30.46
CA PRO A 615 28.06 -26.83 -31.01
C PRO A 615 29.12 -27.49 -30.12
N VAL A 616 30.16 -28.01 -30.78
CA VAL A 616 31.33 -28.65 -30.16
C VAL A 616 32.46 -27.64 -29.92
N ASP A 617 33.36 -27.94 -28.98
CA ASP A 617 34.57 -27.16 -28.70
C ASP A 617 35.42 -26.91 -29.95
N ASP A 618 35.83 -25.66 -30.17
CA ASP A 618 36.92 -25.30 -31.07
C ASP A 618 37.80 -24.22 -30.43
N ALA A 619 38.96 -24.63 -29.91
CA ALA A 619 39.99 -23.74 -29.39
C ALA A 619 40.86 -23.22 -30.55
N ALA A 620 40.74 -21.93 -30.88
CA ALA A 620 41.58 -21.30 -31.89
C ALA A 620 43.05 -21.19 -31.43
N PRO A 621 44.05 -21.62 -32.23
CA PRO A 621 45.46 -21.53 -31.87
C PRO A 621 45.98 -20.08 -31.97
N LEU A 622 46.80 -19.67 -31.00
CA LEU A 622 47.49 -18.38 -31.01
C LEU A 622 48.54 -18.32 -32.14
N PRO A 623 48.78 -17.13 -32.74
CA PRO A 623 49.72 -16.98 -33.86
C PRO A 623 51.17 -17.22 -33.44
N PRO A 624 52.00 -17.83 -34.32
CA PRO A 624 53.40 -18.10 -34.02
C PRO A 624 54.19 -16.80 -33.84
N GLY A 625 54.87 -16.66 -32.69
CA GLY A 625 55.66 -15.46 -32.34
C GLY A 625 55.05 -14.60 -31.23
N TYR A 626 53.87 -14.94 -30.70
CA TYR A 626 53.34 -14.28 -29.50
C TYR A 626 54.17 -14.63 -28.25
N VAL A 627 54.87 -13.65 -27.69
CA VAL A 627 55.52 -13.72 -26.38
C VAL A 627 54.70 -12.84 -25.43
N PRO A 628 54.04 -13.40 -24.40
CA PRO A 628 53.35 -12.57 -23.40
C PRO A 628 54.37 -11.78 -22.57
N PRO A 629 54.05 -10.54 -22.16
CA PRO A 629 54.91 -9.78 -21.25
C PRO A 629 55.01 -10.47 -19.87
N PRO A 630 56.12 -10.29 -19.14
CA PRO A 630 56.24 -10.78 -17.77
C PRO A 630 55.24 -10.06 -16.84
N PRO A 631 54.81 -10.69 -15.74
CA PRO A 631 53.93 -10.06 -14.76
C PRO A 631 54.67 -8.94 -14.00
N ASP A 632 53.98 -7.83 -13.74
CA ASP A 632 54.45 -6.79 -12.83
C ASP A 632 54.42 -7.31 -11.38
N ASP A 633 55.51 -7.05 -10.65
CA ASP A 633 55.77 -7.54 -9.29
C ASP A 633 55.31 -6.53 -8.23
N ASP A 634 54.77 -7.03 -7.11
CA ASP A 634 54.20 -6.20 -6.03
C ASP A 634 55.29 -5.53 -5.18
N GLY A 635 55.13 -4.23 -4.89
CA GLY A 635 56.06 -3.50 -4.04
C GLY A 635 55.42 -2.27 -3.35
N PRO A 636 55.31 -2.25 -2.01
CA PRO A 636 54.85 -1.07 -1.28
C PRO A 636 55.96 0.00 -1.17
N PRO A 637 55.63 1.31 -1.22
CA PRO A 637 56.59 2.38 -0.97
C PRO A 637 56.96 2.49 0.53
N PRO A 638 58.15 3.02 0.87
CA PRO A 638 58.76 2.89 2.20
C PRO A 638 58.40 4.00 3.21
N ASP A 639 58.78 3.77 4.47
CA ASP A 639 58.47 4.54 5.67
C ASP A 639 59.45 5.70 6.06
N GLU A 640 58.95 6.58 6.94
CA GLU A 640 59.65 7.43 7.95
C GLU A 640 60.47 8.68 7.53
N PRO A 641 60.73 9.68 8.44
CA PRO A 641 60.52 9.69 9.92
C PRO A 641 59.78 10.92 10.54
N ALA A 642 59.57 10.87 11.87
CA ALA A 642 59.06 11.96 12.74
C ALA A 642 60.20 12.88 13.27
N ALA A 643 60.07 13.89 14.17
CA ALA A 643 59.04 14.36 15.12
C ALA A 643 59.24 15.91 15.34
N PRO A 644 58.95 16.63 16.49
CA PRO A 644 58.39 16.31 17.82
C PRO A 644 57.21 17.23 18.27
N ALA A 645 56.89 17.29 19.58
CA ALA A 645 55.55 17.66 20.10
C ALA A 645 55.47 18.63 21.31
N ALA A 646 54.22 19.09 21.59
CA ALA A 646 53.65 19.54 22.89
C ALA A 646 54.07 20.93 23.46
N PRO A 647 53.39 21.53 24.50
CA PRO A 647 52.27 21.01 25.33
C PRO A 647 51.08 21.96 25.73
N ALA A 648 49.96 21.36 26.18
CA ALA A 648 48.98 21.72 27.27
C ALA A 648 48.35 23.16 27.39
N ALA A 649 47.23 23.44 28.10
CA ALA A 649 46.46 22.71 29.12
C ALA A 649 44.99 23.19 29.34
N ASN A 650 44.15 22.33 29.95
CA ASN A 650 43.05 22.56 30.92
C ASN A 650 41.81 23.47 30.67
N GLY A 651 40.62 22.96 31.01
CA GLY A 651 39.51 23.77 31.57
C GLY A 651 38.06 23.38 31.18
N ALA A 652 37.23 23.02 32.17
CA ALA A 652 35.76 22.88 32.07
C ALA A 652 35.11 23.65 33.25
N PRO A 653 33.76 23.73 33.46
CA PRO A 653 32.59 23.62 32.57
C PRO A 653 31.53 24.77 32.74
N ALA A 654 30.43 24.69 31.97
CA ALA A 654 29.03 25.08 32.32
C ALA A 654 28.49 26.56 32.29
N ALA A 655 27.26 26.68 31.74
CA ALA A 655 26.08 27.39 32.25
C ALA A 655 25.78 28.92 32.01
N ILE A 656 24.65 29.17 31.30
CA ILE A 656 23.49 30.03 31.68
C ILE A 656 23.45 31.57 31.36
N LYS A 657 22.27 31.98 30.78
CA LYS A 657 21.63 33.35 30.64
C LYS A 657 22.27 34.40 29.70
N ARG A 658 21.62 35.52 29.32
CA ARG A 658 20.22 35.90 28.87
C ARG A 658 20.19 37.44 28.66
N ASN A 659 19.25 37.96 27.84
CA ASN A 659 18.90 39.40 27.58
C ASN A 659 19.82 40.13 26.58
N GLY A 660 19.39 41.13 25.80
CA GLY A 660 18.03 41.65 25.52
C GLY A 660 17.97 43.14 25.09
N ASN A 661 17.11 43.49 24.11
CA ASN A 661 16.69 44.85 23.64
C ASN A 661 17.78 45.76 23.00
N GLY A 662 17.48 46.74 22.13
CA GLY A 662 16.21 47.18 21.49
C GLY A 662 16.34 48.53 20.69
N HIS A 663 15.21 49.07 20.19
CA HIS A 663 14.98 50.39 19.52
C HIS A 663 15.40 50.56 18.04
N GLY A 664 14.73 51.36 17.17
CA GLY A 664 13.44 52.09 17.27
C GLY A 664 13.23 53.22 16.20
N ASN A 665 11.96 53.63 15.94
CA ASN A 665 11.46 54.81 15.17
C ASN A 665 11.48 54.74 13.60
N GLY A 666 10.62 55.42 12.80
CA GLY A 666 9.48 56.33 13.02
C GLY A 666 8.76 56.80 11.71
N TRP A 667 7.54 57.39 11.80
CA TRP A 667 6.56 57.79 10.73
C TRP A 667 6.78 59.24 10.16
N PRO A 668 5.99 59.90 9.23
CA PRO A 668 4.51 59.80 8.94
C PRO A 668 3.88 60.21 7.54
N SER A 669 2.52 60.11 7.43
CA SER A 669 1.54 61.00 6.68
C SER A 669 1.45 61.00 5.13
N ALA A 670 0.33 61.29 4.39
CA ALA A 670 -1.14 61.11 4.53
C ALA A 670 -1.90 61.52 3.22
N GLY A 671 -3.14 61.03 2.98
CA GLY A 671 -4.21 61.76 2.23
C GLY A 671 -4.69 61.26 0.83
N GLY A 672 -6.00 61.34 0.57
CA GLY A 672 -6.62 61.37 -0.79
C GLY A 672 -7.63 60.25 -1.14
N ALA A 673 -8.82 60.59 -1.65
CA ALA A 673 -9.94 59.65 -1.89
C ALA A 673 -10.24 59.35 -3.39
N GLY A 674 -10.87 58.20 -3.68
CA GLY A 674 -11.46 57.88 -4.99
C GLY A 674 -11.80 56.39 -5.22
N LEU A 675 -13.03 56.10 -5.66
CA LEU A 675 -13.55 54.78 -6.10
C LEU A 675 -14.39 54.99 -7.39
N PRO A 676 -14.72 53.95 -8.19
CA PRO A 676 -14.08 52.63 -8.33
C PRO A 676 -13.66 52.33 -9.80
N GLY A 677 -12.80 51.33 -10.02
CA GLY A 677 -12.46 50.85 -11.37
C GLY A 677 -11.57 49.60 -11.35
N GLU A 678 -11.88 48.63 -12.21
CA GLU A 678 -11.30 47.29 -12.27
C GLU A 678 -9.76 47.28 -12.34
N LYS A 679 -9.11 46.33 -11.65
CA LYS A 679 -7.66 46.08 -11.80
C LYS A 679 -7.30 44.60 -11.87
N ARG A 680 -6.36 44.35 -12.80
CA ARG A 680 -5.58 43.12 -13.03
C ARG A 680 -5.11 42.43 -11.74
N PRO A 681 -4.90 41.09 -11.76
CA PRO A 681 -4.25 40.38 -10.65
C PRO A 681 -2.86 40.98 -10.38
N ALA A 682 -2.59 41.23 -9.10
CA ALA A 682 -1.38 41.91 -8.66
C ALA A 682 -0.17 40.99 -8.65
N ARG A 683 1.00 41.59 -8.93
CA ARG A 683 2.34 41.01 -8.77
C ARG A 683 2.54 40.65 -7.29
N GLU A 684 2.99 39.43 -6.99
CA GLU A 684 3.12 38.95 -5.60
C GLU A 684 3.98 39.90 -4.74
N ALA A 685 3.46 40.23 -3.56
CA ALA A 685 4.15 41.04 -2.55
C ALA A 685 5.13 40.18 -1.72
N PRO A 686 6.20 40.76 -1.18
CA PRO A 686 7.12 40.03 -0.30
C PRO A 686 6.37 39.48 0.93
N ALA A 687 6.72 38.26 1.34
CA ALA A 687 6.04 37.55 2.42
C ALA A 687 6.06 38.35 3.73
N ALA A 688 4.86 38.64 4.25
CA ALA A 688 4.70 39.27 5.56
C ALA A 688 5.21 38.34 6.68
N PRO A 689 5.72 38.89 7.81
CA PRO A 689 6.08 38.07 8.96
C PRO A 689 4.86 37.29 9.49
N PRO A 690 5.07 36.09 10.05
CA PRO A 690 3.98 35.22 10.48
C PRO A 690 3.13 35.88 11.56
N ARG A 691 1.82 35.63 11.51
CA ARG A 691 0.81 36.18 12.40
C ARG A 691 0.38 35.15 13.45
N ARG A 692 -0.11 35.64 14.58
CA ARG A 692 -0.68 34.85 15.67
C ARG A 692 -2.16 35.14 15.77
N LEU A 693 -2.97 34.11 15.51
CA LEU A 693 -4.41 34.14 15.63
C LEU A 693 -4.81 33.64 17.02
N VAL A 694 -5.67 34.39 17.71
CA VAL A 694 -6.26 34.00 18.99
C VAL A 694 -7.77 33.91 18.77
N VAL A 695 -8.32 32.69 18.89
CA VAL A 695 -9.77 32.45 18.76
C VAL A 695 -10.38 32.25 20.15
N THR A 696 -11.32 33.10 20.52
CA THR A 696 -11.98 33.05 21.82
C THR A 696 -13.26 32.24 21.74
N LEU A 697 -13.32 31.11 22.44
CA LEU A 697 -14.49 30.24 22.50
C LEU A 697 -15.16 30.38 23.87
N ARG A 698 -16.48 30.54 23.90
CA ARG A 698 -17.26 30.56 25.15
C ARG A 698 -18.08 29.27 25.22
N ALA A 699 -17.98 28.55 26.33
CA ALA A 699 -18.72 27.31 26.53
C ALA A 699 -20.23 27.56 26.51
N SER A 700 -20.98 26.77 25.74
CA SER A 700 -22.45 26.88 25.65
C SER A 700 -23.19 26.10 26.74
N GLY A 701 -22.45 25.35 27.57
CA GLY A 701 -22.99 24.45 28.60
C GLY A 701 -23.30 23.04 28.07
N ASP A 702 -23.33 22.85 26.75
CA ASP A 702 -23.44 21.55 26.08
C ASP A 702 -22.04 21.11 25.60
N LYS A 703 -21.49 20.10 26.29
CA LYS A 703 -20.15 19.56 25.99
C LYS A 703 -20.03 18.98 24.58
N ASP A 704 -21.08 18.41 24.01
CA ASP A 704 -21.02 17.82 22.67
C ASP A 704 -21.09 18.89 21.59
N ARG A 705 -21.88 19.95 21.81
CA ARG A 705 -21.89 21.13 20.94
C ARG A 705 -20.56 21.88 20.99
N ASP A 706 -20.01 22.10 22.17
CA ASP A 706 -18.72 22.77 22.35
C ASP A 706 -17.57 21.95 21.71
N ASN A 707 -17.54 20.63 21.91
CA ASN A 707 -16.58 19.73 21.25
C ASN A 707 -16.69 19.76 19.72
N ARG A 708 -17.92 19.79 19.16
CA ARG A 708 -18.14 19.92 17.71
C ARG A 708 -17.63 21.27 17.18
N LEU A 709 -17.87 22.37 17.91
CA LEU A 709 -17.40 23.70 17.54
C LEU A 709 -15.85 23.77 17.53
N VAL A 710 -15.20 23.29 18.60
CA VAL A 710 -13.72 23.24 18.70
C VAL A 710 -13.11 22.45 17.54
N ARG A 711 -13.67 21.27 17.22
CA ARG A 711 -13.19 20.46 16.08
C ARG A 711 -13.38 21.16 14.74
N ARG A 712 -14.53 21.83 14.53
CA ARG A 712 -14.83 22.54 13.27
C ARG A 712 -13.91 23.76 13.07
N VAL A 713 -13.68 24.54 14.12
CA VAL A 713 -12.75 25.68 14.11
C VAL A 713 -11.30 25.22 13.89
N HIS A 714 -10.86 24.16 14.57
CA HIS A 714 -9.52 23.60 14.35
C HIS A 714 -9.37 23.06 12.92
N GLY A 715 -10.33 22.28 12.43
CA GLY A 715 -10.33 21.74 11.06
C GLY A 715 -10.23 22.85 10.01
N LEU A 716 -11.00 23.93 10.19
CA LEU A 716 -10.97 25.10 9.32
C LEU A 716 -9.63 25.84 9.36
N LEU A 717 -9.03 26.04 10.53
CA LEU A 717 -7.70 26.65 10.63
C LEU A 717 -6.62 25.77 9.96
N THR A 718 -6.72 24.45 10.07
CA THR A 718 -5.76 23.53 9.45
C THR A 718 -5.96 23.29 7.96
N SER A 719 -7.12 23.61 7.37
CA SER A 719 -7.31 23.48 5.92
C SER A 719 -6.60 24.58 5.13
N PHE A 720 -6.44 25.78 5.71
CA PHE A 720 -5.70 26.89 5.12
C PHE A 720 -4.21 26.79 5.50
N HIS A 721 -3.40 26.15 4.66
CA HIS A 721 -2.00 25.86 4.95
C HIS A 721 -1.11 27.11 4.83
N GLY A 722 -0.29 27.40 5.86
CA GLY A 722 0.62 28.55 5.88
C GLY A 722 1.57 28.58 7.09
N ALA A 723 2.20 29.73 7.33
CA ALA A 723 3.20 29.92 8.39
C ALA A 723 2.64 30.56 9.69
N ASP A 724 1.38 30.99 9.68
CA ASP A 724 0.76 31.66 10.82
C ASP A 724 0.45 30.66 11.94
N ARG A 725 0.49 31.11 13.19
CA ARG A 725 0.22 30.28 14.38
C ARG A 725 -1.13 30.63 14.96
N PHE A 726 -1.81 29.64 15.55
CA PHE A 726 -3.09 29.86 16.19
C PHE A 726 -3.17 29.24 17.59
N GLU A 727 -4.02 29.82 18.43
CA GLU A 727 -4.37 29.32 19.75
C GLU A 727 -5.84 29.59 20.08
N PHE A 728 -6.42 28.76 20.95
CA PHE A 728 -7.77 28.95 21.45
C PHE A 728 -7.73 29.47 22.89
N VAL A 729 -8.61 30.41 23.19
CA VAL A 729 -8.91 30.89 24.54
C VAL A 729 -10.32 30.46 24.88
N VAL A 730 -10.46 29.40 25.66
CA VAL A 730 -11.76 28.85 26.07
C VAL A 730 -12.17 29.45 27.41
N HIS A 731 -13.36 30.04 27.47
CA HIS A 731 -14.00 30.50 28.70
C HIS A 731 -15.10 29.53 29.10
N GLU A 732 -14.95 28.89 30.26
CA GLU A 732 -15.98 28.04 30.87
C GLU A 732 -17.03 28.86 31.63
N ALA A 733 -18.23 28.30 31.79
CA ALA A 733 -19.34 28.92 32.51
C ALA A 733 -19.06 29.16 34.02
N ASN A 734 -18.06 28.46 34.59
CA ASN A 734 -17.57 28.67 35.96
C ASN A 734 -16.58 29.85 36.09
N GLY A 735 -16.31 30.59 35.00
CA GLY A 735 -15.36 31.71 34.97
C GLY A 735 -13.91 31.32 34.66
N THR A 736 -13.59 30.03 34.56
CA THR A 736 -12.23 29.55 34.26
C THR A 736 -11.86 29.83 32.80
N ARG A 737 -10.61 30.24 32.59
CA ARG A 737 -10.04 30.54 31.27
C ARG A 737 -8.91 29.56 30.95
N HIS A 738 -9.05 28.82 29.85
CA HIS A 738 -8.03 27.88 29.35
C HIS A 738 -7.41 28.41 28.05
N GLN A 739 -6.08 28.33 27.93
CA GLN A 739 -5.35 28.67 26.70
C GLN A 739 -4.78 27.40 26.06
N LEU A 740 -5.22 27.07 24.85
CA LEU A 740 -4.80 25.90 24.08
C LEU A 740 -3.92 26.35 22.92
N ARG A 741 -2.63 25.98 22.94
CA ARG A 741 -1.68 26.28 21.87
C ARG A 741 -1.43 25.06 21.00
N PHE A 742 -1.29 25.27 19.69
CA PHE A 742 -1.09 24.20 18.71
C PHE A 742 0.30 24.34 18.04
N PRO A 743 1.40 23.99 18.75
CA PRO A 743 2.77 24.22 18.26
C PRO A 743 3.14 23.41 17.00
N ASN A 744 2.43 22.30 16.75
CA ASN A 744 2.65 21.43 15.60
C ASN A 744 1.67 21.72 14.44
N SER A 745 0.82 22.74 14.58
CA SER A 745 -0.12 23.18 13.55
C SER A 745 0.17 24.62 13.15
N SER A 746 -0.17 24.97 11.92
CA SER A 746 -0.09 26.33 11.40
C SER A 746 -1.25 26.58 10.44
N THR A 747 -1.44 27.85 10.07
CA THR A 747 -2.52 28.30 9.20
C THR A 747 -2.05 29.41 8.25
N ARG A 748 -2.91 29.90 7.37
CA ARG A 748 -2.69 31.09 6.55
C ARG A 748 -3.85 32.06 6.73
N TRP A 749 -3.61 33.21 7.35
CA TRP A 749 -4.58 34.28 7.44
C TRP A 749 -4.85 34.89 6.05
N CYS A 750 -6.07 34.75 5.57
CA CYS A 750 -6.62 35.44 4.41
C CYS A 750 -8.10 35.76 4.64
N ASP A 751 -8.65 36.67 3.84
CA ASP A 751 -9.98 37.23 4.08
C ASP A 751 -11.08 36.15 4.07
N GLU A 752 -10.97 35.14 3.20
CA GLU A 752 -11.85 33.96 3.19
C GLU A 752 -11.86 33.20 4.53
N LEU A 753 -10.69 32.99 5.14
CA LEU A 753 -10.59 32.33 6.45
C LEU A 753 -11.17 33.22 7.56
N ALA A 754 -10.99 34.54 7.45
CA ALA A 754 -11.54 35.51 8.39
C ALA A 754 -13.08 35.49 8.37
N GLU A 755 -13.70 35.50 7.19
CA GLU A 755 -15.16 35.41 7.02
C GLU A 755 -15.71 34.07 7.53
N GLN A 756 -15.09 32.95 7.16
CA GLN A 756 -15.55 31.62 7.57
C GLN A 756 -15.39 31.39 9.08
N LEU A 757 -14.35 31.93 9.73
CA LEU A 757 -14.21 31.91 11.18
C LEU A 757 -15.22 32.85 11.86
N ALA A 758 -15.42 34.07 11.36
CA ALA A 758 -16.39 35.02 11.91
C ALA A 758 -17.82 34.46 11.85
N GLY A 759 -18.16 33.70 10.80
CA GLY A 759 -19.43 32.97 10.69
C GLY A 759 -19.61 31.81 11.69
N LEU A 760 -18.52 31.30 12.28
CA LEU A 760 -18.56 30.21 13.26
C LEU A 760 -18.50 30.66 14.72
N VAL A 761 -17.74 31.73 15.03
CA VAL A 761 -17.48 32.18 16.40
C VAL A 761 -17.83 33.64 16.68
N GLY A 762 -18.22 34.40 15.64
CA GLY A 762 -18.41 35.85 15.69
C GLY A 762 -17.10 36.62 15.45
N PRO A 763 -17.14 37.83 14.85
CA PRO A 763 -15.94 38.62 14.57
C PRO A 763 -15.23 39.08 15.86
N GLU A 764 -16.01 39.40 16.92
CA GLU A 764 -15.55 39.74 18.28
C GLU A 764 -14.64 38.67 18.91
N ALA A 765 -14.75 37.41 18.47
CA ALA A 765 -13.99 36.29 19.00
C ALA A 765 -12.60 36.12 18.37
N LEU A 766 -12.28 36.88 17.31
CA LEU A 766 -11.04 36.73 16.55
C LEU A 766 -10.10 37.90 16.81
N LYS A 767 -8.88 37.60 17.27
CA LYS A 767 -7.79 38.56 17.39
C LYS A 767 -6.59 38.11 16.58
N VAL A 768 -6.04 38.99 15.75
CA VAL A 768 -4.83 38.72 14.96
C VAL A 768 -3.73 39.67 15.41
N GLU A 769 -2.61 39.10 15.84
CA GLU A 769 -1.40 39.81 16.28
C GLU A 769 -0.26 39.47 15.30
N ALA A 770 0.70 40.37 15.08
CA ALA A 770 1.96 39.97 14.42
C ALA A 770 2.82 39.17 15.42
N LEU A 771 3.50 38.10 14.99
CA LEU A 771 4.66 37.64 15.76
C LEU A 771 5.79 38.65 15.55
N ALA A 772 6.30 39.19 16.65
CA ALA A 772 7.53 39.96 16.71
C ALA A 772 8.75 39.03 16.79
#